data_AF-A0A925J0G1-F1
#
_entry.id   AF-A0A925J0G1-F1
#
_cell.length_a   1.000
_cell.length_b   1.000
_cell.length_c   1.000
_cell.angle_alpha   90.00
_cell.angle_beta   90.00
_cell.angle_gamma   90.00
#
_symmetry.space_group_name_H-M   'P 1'
#
loop_
_entity.id
_entity.type
_entity.pdbx_description
1 polymer ?
#
loop_
_entity_poly.entity_id
_entity_poly.type
_entity_poly.pdbx_seq_one_letter_code
_entity_poly.pdbx_strand_id
1 'polypeptide(L)'
;MIEAPTSPEKWDAWRLELQAWKDSTRNFLKYKGENYQKNDYRWASKAYSTFFLMANDKSLYGKNYQYDIKKCLKKYEESYGGVDVVVLWPTYPQLGFDDRSQYSFYRNLPGGVPGLKQLGDELHRLGKKLMIAFNPWDNTARKAGKTDEEELLDLLKATGADGVYLDTISNVEGFFQTMQRTNAGAVFQSEIPIRPDVLNQVHQSWLEVGWNEKYKNLEFGEVPALVRNRWLEQRHLIYRLSRFSHEQSTLIQNAWINGCGLVIWENVFGTVNPLNPRDRSLYNAILPVLRRYAEFFTEGEWTPLVPVKLNRVYASRWQVGTKKLWTLINRQEQRATGKLFEEPYVAGTKYVDLISGKDVKTSIKNGVISLYADYKPKAIAGILSIPEKELTPEFQQFLKQQVAKFQRATFSAAYILPEHKLKPVAATKRYSKNQLPAGMVPIAVVTDSVQLKYTFRQRECGFYPMDGFVDYSYSQARNEITMGKVTVKIKPFAMDETLVTNEQFARFLKATNYKPVHSENFLKNWNNNAPPKGQEKHPVTFITLDDARAYAAWLGKRLPTEAEWQWAAQNGRKETAYPWGNDYDSTVCNTGQTKGTTPVTQFEKGRTSQGLYDLSGNVWQWTESERSDGYNDFCILRGGGWYVNRASEWYADGGAQDTTFGAKYLLTWPGLDRCATVGFRCVVDIQP
;
A
#
# COMPACT_ATOMS: atom_id res chain seq x y z
N MET A 1 -15.65 -2.80 17.25
CA MET A 1 -16.98 -2.23 16.97
C MET A 1 -17.95 -2.73 18.02
N ILE A 2 -19.05 -2.01 18.26
CA ILE A 2 -20.13 -2.42 19.17
C ILE A 2 -21.35 -2.73 18.30
N GLU A 3 -21.89 -3.93 18.47
CA GLU A 3 -23.08 -4.37 17.76
C GLU A 3 -24.31 -3.59 18.24
N ALA A 4 -25.20 -3.27 17.32
CA ALA A 4 -26.46 -2.60 17.60
C ALA A 4 -27.61 -3.61 17.55
N PRO A 5 -28.64 -3.46 18.40
CA PRO A 5 -29.86 -4.25 18.27
C PRO A 5 -30.49 -4.07 16.88
N THR A 6 -31.02 -5.15 16.31
CA THR A 6 -31.70 -5.10 15.02
C THR A 6 -33.00 -4.30 15.08
N SER A 7 -33.73 -4.41 16.19
CA SER A 7 -35.03 -3.78 16.35
C SER A 7 -34.95 -2.34 16.89
N PRO A 8 -35.54 -1.34 16.20
CA PRO A 8 -35.45 0.08 16.58
C PRO A 8 -35.97 0.41 17.98
N GLU A 9 -36.96 -0.33 18.49
CA GLU A 9 -37.55 -0.13 19.81
C GLU A 9 -36.57 -0.41 20.96
N LYS A 10 -35.46 -1.13 20.68
CA LYS A 10 -34.40 -1.42 21.67
C LYS A 10 -33.29 -0.37 21.68
N TRP A 11 -33.27 0.56 20.73
CA TRP A 11 -32.14 1.48 20.58
C TRP A 11 -32.00 2.49 21.72
N ASP A 12 -33.10 2.92 22.36
CA ASP A 12 -33.03 3.80 23.53
C ASP A 12 -32.34 3.12 24.72
N ALA A 13 -32.78 1.90 25.07
CA ALA A 13 -32.15 1.12 26.14
C ALA A 13 -30.67 0.84 25.84
N TRP A 14 -30.35 0.46 24.61
CA TRP A 14 -28.97 0.24 24.17
C TRP A 14 -28.11 1.51 24.27
N ARG A 15 -28.65 2.70 23.93
CA ARG A 15 -27.93 3.97 24.10
C ARG A 15 -27.62 4.27 25.57
N LEU A 16 -28.53 3.94 26.49
CA LEU A 16 -28.27 4.09 27.92
C LEU A 16 -27.14 3.15 28.38
N GLU A 17 -27.13 1.90 27.91
CA GLU A 17 -26.06 0.94 28.17
C GLU A 17 -24.71 1.43 27.62
N LEU A 18 -24.69 1.97 26.39
CA LEU A 18 -23.50 2.55 25.78
C LEU A 18 -22.93 3.72 26.57
N GLN A 19 -23.80 4.59 27.09
CA GLN A 19 -23.40 5.73 27.90
C GLN A 19 -22.82 5.26 29.24
N ALA A 20 -23.49 4.33 29.92
CA ALA A 20 -22.98 3.72 31.16
C ALA A 20 -21.63 3.03 30.94
N TRP A 21 -21.46 2.31 29.82
CA TRP A 21 -20.18 1.71 29.44
C TRP A 21 -19.08 2.75 29.25
N LYS A 22 -19.37 3.85 28.54
CA LYS A 22 -18.42 4.94 28.30
C LYS A 22 -17.97 5.57 29.61
N ASP A 23 -18.91 5.91 30.49
CA ASP A 23 -18.62 6.58 31.76
C ASP A 23 -17.83 5.67 32.70
N SER A 24 -18.23 4.41 32.82
CA SER A 24 -17.50 3.40 33.59
C SER A 24 -16.08 3.19 33.08
N THR A 25 -15.91 3.08 31.76
CA THR A 25 -14.59 2.90 31.13
C THR A 25 -13.68 4.11 31.37
N ARG A 26 -14.19 5.34 31.20
CA ARG A 26 -13.42 6.56 31.46
C ARG A 26 -13.01 6.69 32.93
N ASN A 27 -13.90 6.34 33.84
CA ASN A 27 -13.62 6.36 35.28
C ASN A 27 -12.56 5.32 35.66
N PHE A 28 -12.70 4.08 35.17
CA PHE A 28 -11.74 2.99 35.42
C PHE A 28 -10.33 3.37 34.93
N LEU A 29 -10.24 3.95 33.73
CA LEU A 29 -8.96 4.37 33.14
C LEU A 29 -8.45 5.72 33.66
N LYS A 30 -9.23 6.43 34.49
CA LYS A 30 -8.97 7.82 34.88
C LYS A 30 -8.71 8.72 33.66
N TYR A 31 -9.43 8.48 32.57
CA TYR A 31 -9.18 9.07 31.25
C TYR A 31 -9.64 10.53 31.19
N LYS A 32 -8.69 11.46 30.96
CA LYS A 32 -8.95 12.90 30.84
C LYS A 32 -8.84 13.42 29.40
N GLY A 33 -8.23 12.65 28.49
CA GLY A 33 -8.05 13.02 27.09
C GLY A 33 -7.24 14.31 26.94
N GLU A 34 -6.27 14.53 27.83
CA GLU A 34 -5.49 15.76 27.95
C GLU A 34 -4.67 16.06 26.71
N ASN A 35 -4.17 15.04 26.01
CA ASN A 35 -3.46 15.26 24.76
C ASN A 35 -4.42 15.79 23.68
N TYR A 36 -5.64 15.25 23.54
CA TYR A 36 -6.62 15.78 22.58
C TYR A 36 -7.05 17.23 22.83
N GLN A 37 -6.75 17.81 23.99
CA GLN A 37 -7.01 19.23 24.28
C GLN A 37 -5.89 20.15 23.78
N LYS A 38 -4.68 19.61 23.59
CA LYS A 38 -3.51 20.39 23.14
C LYS A 38 -3.69 20.86 21.71
N ASN A 39 -3.35 22.13 21.47
CA ASN A 39 -3.46 22.73 20.14
C ASN A 39 -2.65 21.98 19.08
N ASP A 40 -1.48 21.46 19.46
CA ASP A 40 -0.56 20.77 18.56
C ASP A 40 -1.16 19.54 17.88
N TYR A 41 -2.13 18.87 18.51
CA TYR A 41 -2.76 17.66 17.97
C TYR A 41 -4.15 17.90 17.37
N ARG A 42 -4.70 19.12 17.46
CA ARG A 42 -6.08 19.39 17.00
C ARG A 42 -6.31 19.08 15.53
N TRP A 43 -5.26 19.19 14.71
CA TRP A 43 -5.35 18.86 13.30
C TRP A 43 -5.66 17.36 13.09
N ALA A 44 -5.15 16.48 13.96
CA ALA A 44 -5.32 15.04 13.82
C ALA A 44 -6.78 14.61 13.99
N SER A 45 -7.55 15.31 14.81
CA SER A 45 -8.99 15.06 14.98
C SER A 45 -9.84 15.51 13.78
N LYS A 46 -9.25 16.26 12.84
CA LYS A 46 -9.95 16.86 11.68
C LYS A 46 -9.44 16.35 10.32
N ALA A 47 -8.46 15.44 10.32
CA ALA A 47 -7.80 14.94 9.12
C ALA A 47 -8.51 13.70 8.54
N TYR A 48 -9.73 13.84 8.02
CA TYR A 48 -10.61 12.72 7.65
C TYR A 48 -10.14 11.81 6.50
N SER A 49 -9.06 12.14 5.80
CA SER A 49 -8.51 11.31 4.72
C SER A 49 -7.01 11.08 4.89
N THR A 50 -6.63 9.80 4.90
CA THR A 50 -5.23 9.38 4.85
C THR A 50 -4.97 8.64 3.54
N PHE A 51 -3.92 9.04 2.82
CA PHE A 51 -3.47 8.41 1.59
C PHE A 51 -2.22 7.59 1.89
N PHE A 52 -2.32 6.28 1.70
CA PHE A 52 -1.18 5.38 1.84
C PHE A 52 -0.42 5.31 0.53
N LEU A 53 0.69 6.02 0.48
CA LEU A 53 1.50 6.24 -0.70
C LEU A 53 2.69 5.29 -0.72
N MET A 54 2.60 4.29 -1.59
CA MET A 54 3.73 3.41 -1.89
C MET A 54 4.82 4.19 -2.64
N ALA A 55 6.08 4.03 -2.23
CA ALA A 55 7.18 4.70 -2.90
C ALA A 55 7.39 4.23 -4.34
N ASN A 56 6.90 3.04 -4.71
CA ASN A 56 6.93 2.52 -6.08
C ASN A 56 5.74 2.98 -6.94
N ASP A 57 4.89 3.87 -6.43
CA ASP A 57 3.83 4.49 -7.22
C ASP A 57 4.43 5.49 -8.23
N LYS A 58 4.25 5.20 -9.51
CA LYS A 58 4.80 6.01 -10.60
C LYS A 58 4.28 7.44 -10.64
N SER A 59 3.09 7.69 -10.06
CA SER A 59 2.52 9.04 -10.02
C SER A 59 3.27 10.00 -9.09
N LEU A 60 4.05 9.46 -8.14
CA LEU A 60 4.87 10.23 -7.21
C LEU A 60 6.02 10.96 -7.91
N TYR A 61 6.47 10.47 -9.07
CA TYR A 61 7.67 10.96 -9.71
C TYR A 61 7.39 11.72 -11.02
N GLY A 62 8.14 12.81 -11.19
CA GLY A 62 8.26 13.54 -12.43
C GLY A 62 9.38 12.98 -13.32
N LYS A 63 9.92 13.84 -14.19
CA LYS A 63 11.11 13.49 -14.99
C LYS A 63 12.32 13.35 -14.06
N ASN A 64 13.21 12.41 -14.38
CA ASN A 64 14.44 12.14 -13.61
C ASN A 64 14.19 11.86 -12.11
N TYR A 65 13.03 11.26 -11.79
CA TYR A 65 12.65 10.84 -10.43
C TYR A 65 12.57 11.94 -9.37
N GLN A 66 12.41 13.20 -9.77
CA GLN A 66 12.05 14.25 -8.83
C GLN A 66 10.64 14.02 -8.29
N TYR A 67 10.42 14.28 -7.00
CA TYR A 67 9.09 14.19 -6.41
C TYR A 67 8.13 15.21 -7.05
N ASP A 68 6.98 14.75 -7.51
CA ASP A 68 5.87 15.57 -8.01
C ASP A 68 4.59 15.20 -7.25
N ILE A 69 4.61 15.48 -5.94
CA ILE A 69 3.50 15.16 -5.04
C ILE A 69 2.22 15.91 -5.42
N LYS A 70 2.33 17.10 -6.01
CA LYS A 70 1.16 17.86 -6.50
C LYS A 70 0.45 17.10 -7.63
N LYS A 71 1.20 16.56 -8.60
CA LYS A 71 0.64 15.71 -9.66
C LYS A 71 0.09 14.40 -9.10
N CYS A 72 0.82 13.76 -8.18
CA CYS A 72 0.39 12.53 -7.50
C CYS A 72 -0.97 12.73 -6.81
N LEU A 73 -1.14 13.82 -6.06
CA LEU A 73 -2.37 14.10 -5.32
C LEU A 73 -3.52 14.60 -6.20
N LYS A 74 -3.26 15.11 -7.40
CA LYS A 74 -4.26 15.76 -8.27
C LYS A 74 -5.54 14.93 -8.44
N LYS A 75 -5.41 13.64 -8.76
CA LYS A 75 -6.57 12.74 -8.92
C LYS A 75 -7.41 12.67 -7.65
N TYR A 76 -6.78 12.59 -6.49
CA TYR A 76 -7.45 12.47 -5.20
C TYR A 76 -8.14 13.78 -4.79
N GLU A 77 -7.51 14.93 -5.09
CA GLU A 77 -8.13 16.25 -4.92
C GLU A 77 -9.36 16.44 -5.80
N GLU A 78 -9.33 15.96 -7.05
CA GLU A 78 -10.43 16.13 -8.01
C GLU A 78 -11.58 15.12 -7.80
N SER A 79 -11.25 13.88 -7.41
CA SER A 79 -12.19 12.75 -7.48
C SER A 79 -12.54 12.08 -6.15
N TYR A 80 -11.79 12.34 -5.07
CA TYR A 80 -11.97 11.68 -3.75
C TYR A 80 -12.31 12.68 -2.65
N GLY A 81 -12.40 13.97 -2.97
CA GLY A 81 -12.61 15.04 -2.01
C GLY A 81 -11.32 15.57 -1.38
N GLY A 82 -10.14 15.08 -1.78
CA GLY A 82 -8.82 15.53 -1.32
C GLY A 82 -8.25 14.74 -0.14
N VAL A 83 -6.93 14.85 0.04
CA VAL A 83 -6.15 14.14 1.07
C VAL A 83 -5.87 15.05 2.26
N ASP A 84 -5.74 14.54 3.48
CA ASP A 84 -5.25 15.32 4.64
C ASP A 84 -3.84 14.85 5.07
N VAL A 85 -3.64 13.53 5.09
CA VAL A 85 -2.40 12.88 5.52
C VAL A 85 -1.86 12.01 4.40
N VAL A 86 -0.54 12.04 4.18
CA VAL A 86 0.18 11.10 3.33
C VAL A 86 1.06 10.23 4.21
N VAL A 87 0.83 8.92 4.20
CA VAL A 87 1.73 7.93 4.78
C VAL A 87 2.67 7.47 3.68
N LEU A 88 3.97 7.73 3.82
CA LEU A 88 4.97 7.28 2.85
C LEU A 88 5.46 5.88 3.22
N TRP A 89 5.40 4.94 2.27
CA TRP A 89 5.79 3.54 2.47
C TRP A 89 6.81 3.07 1.41
N PRO A 90 8.11 2.97 1.75
CA PRO A 90 9.13 2.51 0.80
C PRO A 90 9.55 1.04 0.94
N THR A 91 9.08 0.32 1.95
CA THR A 91 9.76 -0.88 2.48
C THR A 91 9.23 -2.20 1.93
N TYR A 92 8.16 -2.73 2.52
CA TYR A 92 7.55 -4.00 2.10
C TYR A 92 6.81 -3.83 0.77
N PRO A 93 6.91 -4.79 -0.17
CA PRO A 93 7.46 -6.15 -0.04
C PRO A 93 8.96 -6.31 -0.36
N GLN A 94 9.74 -5.22 -0.48
CA GLN A 94 11.15 -5.30 -0.87
C GLN A 94 12.13 -5.56 0.29
N LEU A 95 11.77 -5.24 1.52
CA LEU A 95 12.64 -5.56 2.67
C LEU A 95 12.93 -7.07 2.71
N GLY A 96 14.20 -7.41 2.93
CA GLY A 96 14.65 -8.80 3.07
C GLY A 96 15.36 -9.39 1.85
N PHE A 97 15.39 -8.69 0.71
CA PHE A 97 16.25 -9.09 -0.41
C PHE A 97 17.74 -8.93 -0.04
N ASP A 98 18.09 -7.92 0.74
CA ASP A 98 19.43 -7.72 1.31
C ASP A 98 19.35 -7.20 2.75
N ASP A 99 20.50 -6.80 3.31
CA ASP A 99 20.67 -6.34 4.69
C ASP A 99 20.37 -4.84 4.89
N ARG A 100 19.65 -4.20 3.97
CA ARG A 100 19.15 -2.84 4.18
C ARG A 100 17.96 -2.85 5.14
N SER A 101 18.01 -1.96 6.14
CA SER A 101 16.90 -1.69 7.06
C SER A 101 15.85 -0.78 6.44
N GLN A 102 14.66 -0.69 7.06
CA GLN A 102 13.62 0.28 6.70
C GLN A 102 14.15 1.72 6.60
N TYR A 103 15.06 2.09 7.48
CA TYR A 103 15.66 3.43 7.51
C TYR A 103 16.63 3.65 6.36
N SER A 104 17.31 2.59 5.91
CA SER A 104 18.15 2.63 4.71
C SER A 104 17.31 2.89 3.48
N PHE A 105 16.11 2.29 3.39
CA PHE A 105 15.17 2.54 2.31
C PHE A 105 14.76 4.03 2.25
N TYR A 106 14.35 4.65 3.37
CA TYR A 106 14.07 6.09 3.38
C TYR A 106 15.27 6.92 2.90
N ARG A 107 16.47 6.65 3.41
CA ARG A 107 17.68 7.40 3.03
C ARG A 107 18.12 7.18 1.58
N ASN A 108 17.62 6.14 0.91
CA ASN A 108 18.01 5.76 -0.46
C ASN A 108 16.94 6.07 -1.51
N LEU A 109 15.81 6.64 -1.09
CA LEU A 109 14.85 7.26 -2.00
C LEU A 109 15.47 8.43 -2.78
N PRO A 110 14.84 8.89 -3.88
CA PRO A 110 15.37 9.98 -4.72
C PRO A 110 15.76 11.23 -3.93
N GLY A 111 17.01 11.69 -4.12
CA GLY A 111 17.56 12.86 -3.41
C GLY A 111 17.87 12.62 -1.93
N GLY A 112 17.71 11.39 -1.43
CA GLY A 112 17.95 11.02 -0.04
C GLY A 112 17.11 11.81 0.95
N VAL A 113 17.67 12.03 2.15
CA VAL A 113 16.98 12.79 3.22
C VAL A 113 16.63 14.23 2.80
N PRO A 114 17.49 14.99 2.10
CA PRO A 114 17.11 16.30 1.56
C PRO A 114 15.93 16.25 0.59
N GLY A 115 15.85 15.23 -0.27
CA GLY A 115 14.71 15.03 -1.17
C GLY A 115 13.41 14.78 -0.39
N LEU A 116 13.48 13.95 0.66
CA LEU A 116 12.34 13.72 1.55
C LEU A 116 11.91 14.97 2.31
N LYS A 117 12.86 15.81 2.74
CA LYS A 117 12.55 17.11 3.35
C LYS A 117 11.79 18.02 2.37
N GLN A 118 12.21 18.07 1.10
CA GLN A 118 11.51 18.83 0.06
C GLN A 118 10.09 18.30 -0.19
N LEU A 119 9.91 16.98 -0.18
CA LEU A 119 8.59 16.35 -0.27
C LEU A 119 7.69 16.77 0.91
N GLY A 120 8.21 16.73 2.14
CA GLY A 120 7.51 17.21 3.34
C GLY A 120 7.12 18.69 3.24
N ASP A 121 8.05 19.54 2.81
CA ASP A 121 7.82 20.97 2.65
C ASP A 121 6.77 21.29 1.57
N GLU A 122 6.72 20.53 0.48
CA GLU A 122 5.67 20.66 -0.53
C GLU A 122 4.31 20.22 0.02
N LEU A 123 4.24 19.12 0.76
CA LEU A 123 3.02 18.68 1.43
C LEU A 123 2.50 19.76 2.40
N HIS A 124 3.38 20.36 3.21
CA HIS A 124 3.01 21.44 4.12
C HIS A 124 2.52 22.69 3.38
N ARG A 125 3.15 23.07 2.26
CA ARG A 125 2.67 24.17 1.39
C ARG A 125 1.29 23.89 0.80
N LEU A 126 0.95 22.62 0.58
CA LEU A 126 -0.38 22.17 0.16
C LEU A 126 -1.38 21.99 1.33
N GLY A 127 -0.96 22.29 2.57
CA GLY A 127 -1.77 22.12 3.77
C GLY A 127 -1.99 20.66 4.18
N LYS A 128 -1.10 19.76 3.75
CA LYS A 128 -1.15 18.31 4.01
C LYS A 128 -0.13 17.91 5.07
N LYS A 129 -0.25 16.68 5.56
CA LYS A 129 0.62 16.12 6.61
C LYS A 129 1.40 14.93 6.09
N LEU A 130 2.65 14.77 6.54
CA LEU A 130 3.50 13.64 6.19
C LEU A 130 3.65 12.70 7.39
N MET A 131 3.45 11.41 7.18
CA MET A 131 3.76 10.37 8.17
C MET A 131 4.83 9.42 7.63
N ILE A 132 5.79 9.10 8.50
CA ILE A 132 6.80 8.05 8.26
C ILE A 132 6.21 6.73 8.74
N ALA A 133 6.12 5.74 7.85
CA ALA A 133 5.78 4.39 8.24
C ALA A 133 6.93 3.72 9.00
N PHE A 134 6.60 3.10 10.13
CA PHE A 134 7.50 2.31 10.96
C PHE A 134 7.08 0.85 10.94
N ASN A 135 7.99 -0.03 10.52
CA ASN A 135 7.84 -1.48 10.51
C ASN A 135 8.55 -2.09 11.75
N PRO A 136 7.84 -2.38 12.86
CA PRO A 136 8.48 -2.86 14.09
C PRO A 136 9.11 -4.25 13.95
N TRP A 137 8.65 -5.03 12.97
CA TRP A 137 9.19 -6.34 12.66
C TRP A 137 10.50 -6.31 11.87
N ASP A 138 10.90 -5.17 11.28
CA ASP A 138 12.24 -5.05 10.71
C ASP A 138 13.25 -4.95 11.86
N ASN A 139 14.23 -5.84 11.90
CA ASN A 139 15.24 -5.95 12.97
C ASN A 139 16.66 -5.68 12.48
N THR A 140 16.80 -5.22 11.24
CA THR A 140 18.09 -5.13 10.58
C THR A 140 18.96 -4.04 11.19
N ALA A 141 18.39 -2.87 11.52
CA ALA A 141 19.11 -1.79 12.18
C ALA A 141 19.51 -2.14 13.63
N ARG A 142 18.63 -2.84 14.36
CA ARG A 142 18.90 -3.29 15.74
C ARG A 142 20.12 -4.22 15.80
N LYS A 143 20.30 -5.08 14.80
CA LYS A 143 21.51 -5.92 14.66
C LYS A 143 22.80 -5.10 14.46
N ALA A 144 22.70 -3.86 13.98
CA ALA A 144 23.83 -2.94 13.79
C ALA A 144 24.07 -2.01 15.01
N GLY A 145 23.38 -2.25 16.13
CA GLY A 145 23.63 -1.54 17.40
C GLY A 145 22.90 -0.21 17.57
N LYS A 146 21.95 0.11 16.69
CA LYS A 146 21.10 1.31 16.81
C LYS A 146 19.69 0.96 17.27
N THR A 147 19.06 1.84 18.03
CA THR A 147 17.65 1.67 18.41
C THR A 147 16.71 2.21 17.33
N ASP A 148 15.51 1.64 17.24
CA ASP A 148 14.48 2.14 16.32
C ASP A 148 14.03 3.56 16.69
N GLU A 149 14.04 3.85 17.99
CA GLU A 149 13.73 5.16 18.54
C GLU A 149 14.69 6.22 18.00
N GLU A 150 16.00 6.01 18.10
CA GLU A 150 17.00 6.94 17.55
C GLU A 150 16.82 7.15 16.04
N GLU A 151 16.69 6.06 15.28
CA GLU A 151 16.56 6.10 13.82
C GLU A 151 15.28 6.80 13.34
N LEU A 152 14.14 6.55 14.02
CA LEU A 152 12.88 7.22 13.71
C LEU A 152 12.94 8.72 14.05
N LEU A 153 13.50 9.08 15.21
CA LEU A 153 13.59 10.47 15.63
C LEU A 153 14.48 11.28 14.67
N ASP A 154 15.60 10.71 14.24
CA ASP A 154 16.47 11.31 13.23
C ASP A 154 15.72 11.55 11.91
N LEU A 155 14.97 10.55 11.43
CA LEU A 155 14.18 10.69 10.20
C LEU A 155 13.07 11.73 10.33
N LEU A 156 12.31 11.72 11.42
CA LEU A 156 11.26 12.71 11.67
C LEU A 156 11.82 14.12 11.64
N LYS A 157 12.91 14.37 12.38
CA LYS A 157 13.57 15.67 12.44
C LYS A 157 14.10 16.09 11.08
N ALA A 158 14.76 15.19 10.36
CA ALA A 158 15.40 15.53 9.10
C ALA A 158 14.42 15.72 7.94
N THR A 159 13.25 15.08 7.99
CA THR A 159 12.21 15.18 6.94
C THR A 159 11.14 16.23 7.26
N GLY A 160 11.00 16.63 8.52
CA GLY A 160 9.91 17.50 8.97
C GLY A 160 8.56 16.79 9.02
N ALA A 161 8.53 15.45 9.06
CA ALA A 161 7.29 14.70 9.13
C ALA A 161 6.49 15.00 10.41
N ASP A 162 5.17 15.00 10.28
CA ASP A 162 4.20 15.33 11.33
C ASP A 162 3.88 14.15 12.24
N GLY A 163 4.43 12.96 11.98
CA GLY A 163 4.15 11.79 12.79
C GLY A 163 4.64 10.47 12.23
N VAL A 164 4.30 9.41 12.94
CA VAL A 164 4.69 8.03 12.62
C VAL A 164 3.43 7.18 12.44
N TYR A 165 3.37 6.49 11.30
CA TYR A 165 2.42 5.41 11.08
C TYR A 165 2.98 4.12 11.64
N LEU A 166 2.21 3.42 12.46
CA LEU A 166 2.63 2.24 13.20
C LEU A 166 2.06 0.98 12.54
N ASP A 167 2.92 0.27 11.82
CA ASP A 167 2.58 -0.99 11.17
C ASP A 167 2.44 -2.11 12.21
N THR A 168 1.38 -2.91 12.14
CA THR A 168 1.10 -4.09 13.00
C THR A 168 1.01 -3.87 14.53
N ILE A 169 1.28 -2.68 15.06
CA ILE A 169 1.27 -2.39 16.49
C ILE A 169 0.27 -1.29 16.85
N SER A 170 -0.23 -1.32 18.09
CA SER A 170 -1.31 -0.46 18.58
C SER A 170 -0.92 0.45 19.75
N ASN A 171 0.34 0.44 20.16
CA ASN A 171 0.84 1.21 21.29
C ASN A 171 2.26 1.72 21.03
N VAL A 172 2.72 2.62 21.90
CA VAL A 172 4.02 3.30 21.81
C VAL A 172 4.70 3.33 23.18
N GLU A 173 4.64 2.21 23.90
CA GLU A 173 5.18 2.10 25.26
C GLU A 173 6.65 2.56 25.32
N GLY A 174 6.96 3.46 26.26
CA GLY A 174 8.29 4.07 26.40
C GLY A 174 8.64 5.15 25.37
N PHE A 175 8.03 5.12 24.18
CA PHE A 175 8.45 5.97 23.05
C PHE A 175 7.73 7.33 22.99
N PHE A 176 6.49 7.42 23.49
CA PHE A 176 5.68 8.64 23.37
C PHE A 176 6.38 9.90 23.88
N GLN A 177 6.96 9.84 25.09
CA GLN A 177 7.57 11.01 25.72
C GLN A 177 8.85 11.46 25.01
N THR A 178 9.69 10.52 24.58
CA THR A 178 10.91 10.86 23.85
C THR A 178 10.59 11.50 22.50
N MET A 179 9.58 10.98 21.81
CA MET A 179 9.12 11.55 20.55
C MET A 179 8.62 12.98 20.76
N GLN A 180 7.79 13.24 21.77
CA GLN A 180 7.31 14.60 22.03
C GLN A 180 8.40 15.58 22.48
N ARG A 181 9.48 15.11 23.15
CA ARG A 181 10.63 15.95 23.49
C ARG A 181 11.44 16.37 22.26
N THR A 182 11.48 15.51 21.24
CA THR A 182 12.33 15.71 20.05
C THR A 182 11.58 16.39 18.91
N ASN A 183 10.30 16.05 18.75
CA ASN A 183 9.41 16.60 17.73
C ASN A 183 8.03 16.88 18.35
N ALA A 184 7.93 18.02 19.03
CA ALA A 184 6.71 18.42 19.71
C ALA A 184 5.55 18.54 18.72
N GLY A 185 4.41 17.92 19.06
CA GLY A 185 3.21 17.96 18.21
C GLY A 185 3.11 16.84 17.19
N ALA A 186 4.15 16.02 17.04
CA ALA A 186 4.06 14.86 16.15
C ALA A 186 3.04 13.84 16.67
N VAL A 187 2.40 13.12 15.75
CA VAL A 187 1.28 12.21 16.05
C VAL A 187 1.61 10.77 15.72
N PHE A 188 0.84 9.86 16.32
CA PHE A 188 0.90 8.44 16.04
C PHE A 188 -0.39 7.99 15.39
N GLN A 189 -0.27 7.22 14.31
CA GLN A 189 -1.39 6.62 13.60
C GLN A 189 -1.19 5.10 13.54
N SER A 190 -2.00 4.34 14.27
CA SER A 190 -1.90 2.87 14.31
C SER A 190 -2.63 2.21 13.13
N GLU A 191 -2.02 1.24 12.46
CA GLU A 191 -2.70 0.38 11.46
C GLU A 191 -3.85 -0.44 12.10
N ILE A 192 -3.68 -0.84 13.35
CA ILE A 192 -4.65 -1.71 14.02
C ILE A 192 -5.48 -0.95 15.05
N PRO A 193 -6.69 -1.42 15.39
CA PRO A 193 -7.49 -0.81 16.43
C PRO A 193 -6.77 -0.80 17.77
N ILE A 194 -6.81 0.33 18.46
CA ILE A 194 -6.09 0.50 19.74
C ILE A 194 -6.94 0.16 20.96
N ARG A 195 -6.27 -0.20 22.05
CA ARG A 195 -6.92 -0.35 23.36
C ARG A 195 -7.26 1.01 23.97
N PRO A 196 -8.31 1.11 24.80
CA PRO A 196 -8.68 2.37 25.44
C PRO A 196 -7.59 3.02 26.30
N ASP A 197 -6.73 2.24 26.95
CA ASP A 197 -5.66 2.73 27.84
C ASP A 197 -4.57 3.53 27.13
N VAL A 198 -4.41 3.35 25.80
CA VAL A 198 -3.41 4.05 24.99
C VAL A 198 -4.00 5.19 24.16
N LEU A 199 -5.30 5.48 24.28
CA LEU A 199 -5.99 6.54 23.51
C LEU A 199 -5.30 7.89 23.62
N ASN A 200 -4.75 8.20 24.79
CA ASN A 200 -4.09 9.48 25.03
C ASN A 200 -2.70 9.57 24.36
N GLN A 201 -2.10 8.45 23.94
CA GLN A 201 -0.76 8.43 23.32
C GLN A 201 -0.84 8.21 21.81
N VAL A 202 -1.83 7.45 21.34
CA VAL A 202 -2.04 7.16 19.92
C VAL A 202 -3.24 7.95 19.41
N HIS A 203 -2.95 8.98 18.61
CA HIS A 203 -3.89 10.04 18.25
C HIS A 203 -4.91 9.62 17.19
N GLN A 204 -4.51 8.69 16.31
CA GLN A 204 -5.33 8.18 15.23
C GLN A 204 -5.14 6.67 15.10
N SER A 205 -6.14 5.97 14.56
CA SER A 205 -5.98 4.56 14.24
C SER A 205 -6.76 4.18 13.00
N TRP A 206 -6.47 3.00 12.47
CA TRP A 206 -7.21 2.40 11.38
C TRP A 206 -8.13 1.31 11.95
N LEU A 207 -9.16 1.00 11.17
CA LEU A 207 -10.07 -0.10 11.42
C LEU A 207 -10.36 -0.78 10.10
N GLU A 208 -9.60 -1.85 9.86
CA GLU A 208 -9.80 -2.72 8.74
C GLU A 208 -10.80 -3.84 9.05
N VAL A 209 -11.64 -4.13 8.06
CA VAL A 209 -12.77 -5.06 8.18
C VAL A 209 -12.60 -6.36 7.39
N GLY A 210 -11.55 -6.46 6.55
CA GLY A 210 -11.37 -7.56 5.60
C GLY A 210 -10.80 -8.87 6.17
N TRP A 211 -9.94 -8.80 7.20
CA TRP A 211 -9.21 -9.97 7.71
C TRP A 211 -9.90 -10.68 8.87
N ASN A 212 -10.65 -9.92 9.68
CA ASN A 212 -11.26 -10.43 10.89
C ASN A 212 -12.74 -10.69 10.62
N GLU A 213 -13.13 -11.97 10.63
CA GLU A 213 -14.51 -12.39 10.34
C GLU A 213 -15.53 -11.71 11.27
N LYS A 214 -15.19 -11.49 12.54
CA LYS A 214 -16.05 -10.73 13.46
C LYS A 214 -16.24 -9.29 13.00
N TYR A 215 -15.18 -8.62 12.55
CA TYR A 215 -15.30 -7.25 12.04
C TYR A 215 -16.02 -7.21 10.70
N LYS A 216 -15.79 -8.17 9.81
CA LYS A 216 -16.53 -8.32 8.57
C LYS A 216 -18.03 -8.46 8.85
N ASN A 217 -18.43 -9.37 9.74
CA ASN A 217 -19.83 -9.60 10.06
C ASN A 217 -20.50 -8.35 10.66
N LEU A 218 -19.80 -7.64 11.54
CA LEU A 218 -20.30 -6.38 12.10
C LEU A 218 -20.37 -5.24 11.07
N GLU A 219 -19.45 -5.20 10.10
CA GLU A 219 -19.41 -4.19 9.05
C GLU A 219 -20.59 -4.35 8.07
N PHE A 220 -20.81 -5.58 7.64
CA PHE A 220 -21.80 -5.93 6.64
C PHE A 220 -23.14 -6.39 7.24
N GLY A 221 -23.31 -6.22 8.56
CA GLY A 221 -24.56 -6.46 9.27
C GLY A 221 -25.72 -5.58 8.80
N GLU A 222 -26.95 -5.93 9.22
CA GLU A 222 -28.16 -5.23 8.82
C GLU A 222 -28.19 -3.78 9.34
N VAL A 223 -27.97 -3.62 10.64
CA VAL A 223 -27.90 -2.33 11.33
C VAL A 223 -26.44 -1.90 11.46
N PRO A 224 -26.09 -0.63 11.15
CA PRO A 224 -24.72 -0.15 11.28
C PRO A 224 -24.18 -0.28 12.71
N ALA A 225 -23.02 -0.94 12.84
CA ALA A 225 -22.32 -1.05 14.12
C ALA A 225 -21.66 0.28 14.53
N LEU A 226 -21.52 0.47 15.85
CA LEU A 226 -20.87 1.65 16.43
C LEU A 226 -19.34 1.46 16.51
N VAL A 227 -18.58 2.51 16.21
CA VAL A 227 -17.12 2.50 16.38
C VAL A 227 -16.75 2.84 17.83
N ARG A 228 -16.44 1.80 18.61
CA ARG A 228 -16.16 1.86 20.06
C ARG A 228 -15.28 3.05 20.49
N ASN A 229 -14.10 3.20 19.90
CA ASN A 229 -13.16 4.24 20.37
C ASN A 229 -13.61 5.65 19.93
N ARG A 230 -14.37 5.79 18.83
CA ARG A 230 -15.03 7.07 18.48
C ARG A 230 -16.09 7.44 19.51
N TRP A 231 -16.84 6.46 20.02
CA TRP A 231 -17.83 6.69 21.08
C TRP A 231 -17.17 7.12 22.39
N LEU A 232 -16.06 6.45 22.75
CA LEU A 232 -15.32 6.74 23.98
C LEU A 232 -14.63 8.11 23.94
N GLU A 233 -13.97 8.44 22.81
CA GLU A 233 -13.27 9.69 22.55
C GLU A 233 -13.53 10.14 21.10
N GLN A 234 -14.45 11.09 20.92
CA GLN A 234 -14.86 11.61 19.61
C GLN A 234 -13.76 12.40 18.90
N ARG A 235 -12.65 12.76 19.56
CA ARG A 235 -11.50 13.40 18.92
C ARG A 235 -10.47 12.41 18.39
N HIS A 236 -10.57 11.13 18.78
CA HIS A 236 -9.73 10.07 18.22
C HIS A 236 -10.26 9.71 16.83
N LEU A 237 -9.54 10.10 15.79
CA LEU A 237 -9.98 9.84 14.42
C LEU A 237 -9.63 8.41 14.01
N ILE A 238 -10.63 7.70 13.51
CA ILE A 238 -10.47 6.33 12.99
C ILE A 238 -10.67 6.34 11.48
N TYR A 239 -9.70 5.80 10.76
CA TYR A 239 -9.79 5.60 9.31
C TYR A 239 -10.31 4.22 8.99
N ARG A 240 -11.28 4.17 8.08
CA ARG A 240 -11.92 2.92 7.64
C ARG A 240 -11.31 2.48 6.33
N LEU A 241 -11.10 1.17 6.17
CA LEU A 241 -10.54 0.60 4.95
C LEU A 241 -10.94 -0.86 4.75
N SER A 242 -10.96 -1.27 3.47
CA SER A 242 -11.02 -2.66 3.06
C SER A 242 -9.97 -2.88 1.97
N ARG A 243 -8.82 -3.48 2.34
CA ARG A 243 -7.63 -3.58 1.46
C ARG A 243 -7.89 -4.31 0.14
N PHE A 244 -8.78 -5.31 0.14
CA PHE A 244 -8.98 -6.24 -0.97
C PHE A 244 -10.42 -6.27 -1.45
N SER A 245 -11.08 -5.11 -1.48
CA SER A 245 -12.43 -5.01 -2.04
C SER A 245 -12.55 -3.85 -3.02
N HIS A 246 -13.12 -4.16 -4.18
CA HIS A 246 -13.48 -3.16 -5.19
C HIS A 246 -14.84 -2.49 -4.93
N GLU A 247 -15.62 -2.98 -3.95
CA GLU A 247 -16.92 -2.43 -3.55
C GLU A 247 -16.90 -2.11 -2.06
N GLN A 248 -16.89 -0.82 -1.75
CA GLN A 248 -16.74 -0.31 -0.40
C GLN A 248 -17.95 0.48 0.07
N SER A 249 -19.04 0.64 -0.71
CA SER A 249 -20.18 1.52 -0.36
C SER A 249 -20.67 1.32 1.08
N THR A 250 -20.79 0.06 1.52
CA THR A 250 -21.16 -0.29 2.91
C THR A 250 -20.19 0.29 3.94
N LEU A 251 -18.88 0.18 3.69
CA LEU A 251 -17.83 0.72 4.54
C LEU A 251 -17.88 2.24 4.60
N ILE A 252 -18.11 2.90 3.46
CA ILE A 252 -18.25 4.37 3.37
C ILE A 252 -19.47 4.83 4.17
N GLN A 253 -20.60 4.13 4.02
CA GLN A 253 -21.83 4.39 4.75
C GLN A 253 -21.63 4.27 6.27
N ASN A 254 -20.96 3.22 6.73
CA ASN A 254 -20.69 3.03 8.15
C ASN A 254 -19.68 4.07 8.68
N ALA A 255 -18.67 4.45 7.87
CA ALA A 255 -17.76 5.52 8.20
C ALA A 255 -18.53 6.84 8.41
N TRP A 256 -19.45 7.17 7.50
CA TRP A 256 -20.28 8.36 7.58
C TRP A 256 -21.17 8.40 8.83
N ILE A 257 -21.86 7.30 9.15
CA ILE A 257 -22.74 7.20 10.34
C ILE A 257 -21.97 7.38 11.66
N ASN A 258 -20.68 7.05 11.68
CA ASN A 258 -19.82 7.13 12.85
C ASN A 258 -18.90 8.38 12.86
N GLY A 259 -19.00 9.25 11.86
CA GLY A 259 -18.12 10.40 11.70
C GLY A 259 -16.64 10.00 11.61
N CYS A 260 -16.34 8.90 10.92
CA CYS A 260 -14.98 8.38 10.74
C CYS A 260 -14.32 8.94 9.48
N GLY A 261 -13.00 8.83 9.44
CA GLY A 261 -12.20 9.06 8.24
C GLY A 261 -12.06 7.80 7.38
N LEU A 262 -11.33 7.93 6.28
CA LEU A 262 -11.17 6.90 5.27
C LEU A 262 -9.70 6.79 4.83
N VAL A 263 -9.26 5.56 4.55
CA VAL A 263 -7.99 5.32 3.88
C VAL A 263 -8.20 5.31 2.37
N ILE A 264 -7.33 6.02 1.65
CA ILE A 264 -7.15 5.91 0.21
C ILE A 264 -5.92 5.04 -0.01
N TRP A 265 -6.10 3.88 -0.65
CA TRP A 265 -5.01 2.95 -0.88
C TRP A 265 -5.25 2.14 -2.16
N GLU A 266 -4.91 2.73 -3.31
CA GLU A 266 -5.13 2.09 -4.61
C GLU A 266 -3.94 1.27 -5.11
N ASN A 267 -2.78 1.46 -4.47
CA ASN A 267 -1.58 0.69 -4.71
C ASN A 267 -1.27 -0.12 -3.45
N VAL A 268 -1.91 -1.29 -3.33
CA VAL A 268 -1.80 -2.17 -2.17
C VAL A 268 -0.55 -3.02 -2.32
N PHE A 269 0.57 -2.53 -1.79
CA PHE A 269 1.87 -3.21 -1.83
C PHE A 269 2.35 -3.59 -3.25
N GLY A 270 2.02 -2.80 -4.27
CA GLY A 270 2.32 -3.13 -5.67
C GLY A 270 1.23 -3.91 -6.40
N THR A 271 0.06 -4.09 -5.77
CA THR A 271 -1.18 -4.57 -6.39
C THR A 271 -2.10 -3.38 -6.66
N VAL A 272 -2.60 -3.27 -7.88
CA VAL A 272 -3.55 -2.22 -8.26
C VAL A 272 -4.97 -2.57 -7.79
N ASN A 273 -5.54 -1.71 -6.93
CA ASN A 273 -6.89 -1.84 -6.38
C ASN A 273 -7.63 -0.49 -6.40
N PRO A 274 -8.08 0.01 -7.56
CA PRO A 274 -8.75 1.29 -7.66
C PRO A 274 -10.19 1.21 -7.13
N LEU A 275 -10.65 2.28 -6.47
CA LEU A 275 -12.06 2.37 -6.08
C LEU A 275 -12.98 2.45 -7.31
N ASN A 276 -14.12 1.77 -7.24
CA ASN A 276 -15.14 1.89 -8.27
C ASN A 276 -15.71 3.33 -8.33
N PRO A 277 -16.31 3.72 -9.46
CA PRO A 277 -16.76 5.09 -9.65
C PRO A 277 -17.80 5.59 -8.63
N ARG A 278 -18.70 4.71 -8.14
CA ARG A 278 -19.68 5.03 -7.09
C ARG A 278 -18.99 5.38 -5.79
N ASP A 279 -18.07 4.54 -5.33
CA ASP A 279 -17.38 4.73 -4.06
C ASP A 279 -16.53 6.00 -4.05
N ARG A 280 -15.86 6.31 -5.17
CA ARG A 280 -15.18 7.60 -5.37
C ARG A 280 -16.13 8.78 -5.23
N SER A 281 -17.32 8.68 -5.84
CA SER A 281 -18.35 9.72 -5.75
C SER A 281 -18.86 9.91 -4.32
N LEU A 282 -19.01 8.81 -3.57
CA LEU A 282 -19.40 8.86 -2.15
C LEU A 282 -18.31 9.54 -1.30
N TYR A 283 -17.03 9.19 -1.48
CA TYR A 283 -15.90 9.87 -0.81
C TYR A 283 -15.89 11.36 -1.10
N ASN A 284 -15.97 11.73 -2.39
CA ASN A 284 -15.94 13.12 -2.84
C ASN A 284 -17.10 13.95 -2.26
N ALA A 285 -18.23 13.31 -1.96
CA ALA A 285 -19.38 13.96 -1.36
C ALA A 285 -19.24 14.16 0.16
N ILE A 286 -18.72 13.17 0.90
CA ILE A 286 -18.71 13.21 2.37
C ILE A 286 -17.52 13.96 2.97
N LEU A 287 -16.31 13.89 2.38
CA LEU A 287 -15.12 14.50 2.97
C LEU A 287 -15.23 16.02 3.17
N PRO A 288 -15.77 16.81 2.21
CA PRO A 288 -15.97 18.24 2.43
C PRO A 288 -16.90 18.55 3.60
N VAL A 289 -17.92 17.70 3.83
CA VAL A 289 -18.86 17.85 4.95
C VAL A 289 -18.17 17.53 6.26
N LEU A 290 -17.46 16.40 6.34
CA LEU A 290 -16.70 15.99 7.53
C LEU A 290 -15.71 17.08 7.97
N ARG A 291 -14.96 17.67 7.02
CA ARG A 291 -14.00 18.75 7.31
C ARG A 291 -14.68 20.04 7.76
N ARG A 292 -15.68 20.53 7.02
CA ARG A 292 -16.36 21.80 7.33
C ARG A 292 -17.09 21.74 8.66
N TYR A 293 -17.67 20.59 8.99
CA TYR A 293 -18.49 20.38 10.18
C TYR A 293 -17.79 19.47 11.20
N ALA A 294 -16.46 19.45 11.22
CA ALA A 294 -15.66 18.60 12.11
C ALA A 294 -16.09 18.71 13.59
N GLU A 295 -16.48 19.92 14.03
CA GLU A 295 -16.95 20.19 15.39
C GLU A 295 -18.14 19.30 15.79
N PHE A 296 -19.08 19.01 14.89
CA PHE A 296 -20.19 18.08 15.17
C PHE A 296 -19.68 16.69 15.53
N PHE A 297 -18.61 16.25 14.89
CA PHE A 297 -18.06 14.90 15.04
C PHE A 297 -17.00 14.79 16.13
N THR A 298 -16.45 15.90 16.61
CA THR A 298 -15.41 15.92 17.65
C THR A 298 -15.92 16.40 19.01
N GLU A 299 -16.80 17.39 19.03
CA GLU A 299 -17.31 18.02 20.27
C GLU A 299 -18.84 17.93 20.41
N GLY A 300 -19.56 17.70 19.30
CA GLY A 300 -21.01 17.65 19.29
C GLY A 300 -21.60 16.46 20.05
N GLU A 301 -22.81 16.65 20.58
CA GLU A 301 -23.58 15.57 21.18
C GLU A 301 -23.96 14.55 20.10
N TRP A 302 -23.58 13.29 20.31
CA TRP A 302 -23.83 12.21 19.37
C TRP A 302 -24.95 11.29 19.87
N THR A 303 -26.04 11.20 19.11
CA THR A 303 -27.10 10.21 19.28
C THR A 303 -27.05 9.20 18.12
N PRO A 304 -26.45 8.00 18.30
CA PRO A 304 -26.40 6.99 17.25
C PRO A 304 -27.77 6.33 17.05
N LEU A 305 -28.07 5.94 15.80
CA LEU A 305 -29.29 5.21 15.42
C LEU A 305 -30.58 5.89 15.90
N VAL A 306 -30.80 7.14 15.48
CA VAL A 306 -32.10 7.79 15.71
C VAL A 306 -33.18 7.14 14.84
N PRO A 307 -34.39 6.92 15.37
CA PRO A 307 -35.47 6.29 14.60
C PRO A 307 -35.84 7.09 13.34
N VAL A 308 -36.01 6.38 12.23
CA VAL A 308 -36.55 6.92 10.98
C VAL A 308 -37.70 6.03 10.50
N LYS A 309 -38.63 6.60 9.73
CA LYS A 309 -39.84 5.91 9.26
C LYS A 309 -39.63 5.08 7.99
N LEU A 310 -38.49 5.22 7.32
CA LEU A 310 -38.16 4.47 6.11
C LEU A 310 -37.42 3.18 6.45
N ASN A 311 -37.83 2.08 5.82
CA ASN A 311 -37.23 0.77 6.03
C ASN A 311 -35.74 0.78 5.64
N ARG A 312 -34.88 0.18 6.48
CA ARG A 312 -33.43 0.03 6.27
C ARG A 312 -32.70 1.32 5.85
N VAL A 313 -33.25 2.45 6.30
CA VAL A 313 -32.57 3.74 6.34
C VAL A 313 -32.13 3.94 7.78
N TYR A 314 -30.90 4.39 7.98
CA TYR A 314 -30.34 4.58 9.31
C TYR A 314 -29.77 5.98 9.42
N ALA A 315 -29.82 6.55 10.63
CA ALA A 315 -29.33 7.88 10.90
C ALA A 315 -28.60 7.96 12.24
N SER A 316 -27.49 8.70 12.28
CA SER A 316 -26.95 9.27 13.53
C SER A 316 -27.28 10.75 13.56
N ARG A 317 -27.62 11.28 14.73
CA ARG A 317 -27.81 12.73 14.94
C ARG A 317 -26.62 13.27 15.73
N TRP A 318 -26.12 14.41 15.29
CA TRP A 318 -25.06 15.18 15.92
C TRP A 318 -25.61 16.57 16.24
N GLN A 319 -25.29 17.13 17.40
CA GLN A 319 -25.81 18.45 17.80
C GLN A 319 -24.71 19.34 18.37
N VAL A 320 -24.67 20.59 17.88
CA VAL A 320 -23.79 21.66 18.38
C VAL A 320 -24.65 22.91 18.57
N GLY A 321 -24.83 23.32 19.82
CA GLY A 321 -25.77 24.37 20.18
C GLY A 321 -27.19 24.04 19.70
N THR A 322 -27.78 24.92 18.87
CA THR A 322 -29.13 24.75 18.31
C THR A 322 -29.14 24.03 16.96
N LYS A 323 -27.98 23.78 16.34
CA LYS A 323 -27.89 23.12 15.04
C LYS A 323 -27.80 21.62 15.23
N LYS A 324 -28.46 20.88 14.34
CA LYS A 324 -28.45 19.41 14.30
C LYS A 324 -28.00 18.96 12.92
N LEU A 325 -27.15 17.96 12.87
CA LEU A 325 -26.72 17.28 11.66
C LEU A 325 -27.13 15.82 11.75
N TRP A 326 -27.93 15.34 10.81
CA TRP A 326 -28.22 13.92 10.66
C TRP A 326 -27.36 13.35 9.55
N THR A 327 -26.49 12.39 9.88
CA THR A 327 -25.79 11.57 8.89
C THR A 327 -26.69 10.38 8.58
N LEU A 328 -27.10 10.22 7.32
CA LEU A 328 -28.07 9.21 6.89
C LEU A 328 -27.51 8.28 5.81
N ILE A 329 -27.98 7.04 5.81
CA ILE A 329 -27.63 6.04 4.79
C ILE A 329 -28.86 5.24 4.38
N ASN A 330 -28.95 4.88 3.09
CA ASN A 330 -29.87 3.86 2.58
C ASN A 330 -29.11 2.55 2.36
N ARG A 331 -29.38 1.51 3.15
CA ARG A 331 -28.67 0.21 3.02
C ARG A 331 -29.17 -0.63 1.85
N GLN A 332 -30.30 -0.25 1.27
CA GLN A 332 -31.02 -1.03 0.28
C GLN A 332 -30.41 -0.90 -1.12
N GLU A 333 -30.63 -1.92 -1.95
CA GLU A 333 -30.44 -1.87 -3.40
C GLU A 333 -31.62 -1.20 -4.12
N GLN A 334 -32.65 -0.81 -3.36
CA GLN A 334 -33.84 -0.12 -3.84
C GLN A 334 -33.82 1.35 -3.42
N ARG A 335 -34.55 2.17 -4.17
CA ARG A 335 -34.82 3.56 -3.83
C ARG A 335 -35.72 3.63 -2.60
N ALA A 336 -35.41 4.50 -1.64
CA ALA A 336 -36.19 4.75 -0.44
C ALA A 336 -36.82 6.14 -0.51
N THR A 337 -38.16 6.22 -0.56
CA THR A 337 -38.90 7.48 -0.68
C THR A 337 -40.03 7.57 0.34
N GLY A 338 -40.27 8.78 0.86
CA GLY A 338 -41.38 9.04 1.77
C GLY A 338 -41.01 9.91 2.95
N LYS A 339 -41.85 9.89 3.98
CA LYS A 339 -41.60 10.63 5.23
C LYS A 339 -40.42 9.97 5.96
N LEU A 340 -39.44 10.78 6.34
CA LEU A 340 -38.20 10.32 6.97
C LEU A 340 -38.31 10.35 8.50
N PHE A 341 -38.50 11.53 9.09
CA PHE A 341 -38.77 11.70 10.52
C PHE A 341 -39.50 13.04 10.76
N GLU A 342 -39.87 13.28 12.02
CA GLU A 342 -40.56 14.48 12.48
C GLU A 342 -39.72 15.14 13.58
N GLU A 343 -39.72 16.48 13.60
CA GLU A 343 -39.08 17.28 14.64
C GLU A 343 -40.06 18.37 15.11
N PRO A 344 -39.88 18.93 16.31
CA PRO A 344 -40.58 20.16 16.70
C PRO A 344 -40.30 21.28 15.70
N TYR A 345 -41.35 21.97 15.25
CA TYR A 345 -41.20 23.10 14.34
C TYR A 345 -40.62 24.31 15.07
N VAL A 346 -39.51 24.83 14.55
CA VAL A 346 -38.90 26.07 15.01
C VAL A 346 -38.88 27.06 13.86
N ALA A 347 -39.58 28.18 14.02
CA ALA A 347 -39.66 29.23 13.00
C ALA A 347 -38.25 29.76 12.64
N GLY A 348 -38.01 30.01 11.34
CA GLY A 348 -36.72 30.49 10.84
C GLY A 348 -35.62 29.42 10.80
N THR A 349 -35.95 28.13 10.91
CA THR A 349 -34.99 27.02 10.70
C THR A 349 -35.14 26.42 9.30
N LYS A 350 -34.03 26.27 8.58
CA LYS A 350 -33.95 25.52 7.32
C LYS A 350 -33.37 24.13 7.53
N TYR A 351 -33.75 23.21 6.65
CA TYR A 351 -33.21 21.87 6.57
C TYR A 351 -32.61 21.67 5.17
N VAL A 352 -31.29 21.47 5.12
CA VAL A 352 -30.55 21.34 3.87
C VAL A 352 -29.81 20.01 3.87
N ASP A 353 -29.90 19.24 2.79
CA ASP A 353 -29.05 18.07 2.59
C ASP A 353 -27.69 18.53 2.04
N LEU A 354 -26.66 18.43 2.87
CA LEU A 354 -25.28 18.82 2.59
C LEU A 354 -24.61 17.92 1.54
N ILE A 355 -25.18 16.76 1.21
CA ILE A 355 -24.66 15.87 0.17
C ILE A 355 -25.16 16.27 -1.20
N SER A 356 -26.47 16.41 -1.38
CA SER A 356 -27.05 16.89 -2.64
C SER A 356 -26.95 18.41 -2.84
N GLY A 357 -26.74 19.16 -1.75
CA GLY A 357 -26.72 20.62 -1.71
C GLY A 357 -28.11 21.25 -1.86
N LYS A 358 -29.19 20.50 -1.64
CA LYS A 358 -30.58 20.94 -1.85
C LYS A 358 -31.35 21.05 -0.54
N ASP A 359 -32.37 21.90 -0.55
CA ASP A 359 -33.35 21.97 0.52
C ASP A 359 -34.09 20.63 0.66
N VAL A 360 -34.27 20.20 1.90
CA VAL A 360 -35.06 19.01 2.21
C VAL A 360 -36.54 19.35 2.04
N LYS A 361 -37.30 18.45 1.43
CA LYS A 361 -38.75 18.60 1.34
C LYS A 361 -39.36 18.50 2.74
N THR A 362 -40.15 19.49 3.13
CA THR A 362 -40.79 19.55 4.45
C THR A 362 -42.29 19.84 4.38
N SER A 363 -43.03 19.43 5.40
CA SER A 363 -44.40 19.88 5.66
C SER A 363 -44.59 20.19 7.15
N ILE A 364 -45.40 21.17 7.49
CA ILE A 364 -45.63 21.59 8.88
C ILE A 364 -47.10 21.35 9.22
N LYS A 365 -47.36 20.67 10.34
CA LYS A 365 -48.71 20.46 10.87
C LYS A 365 -48.66 20.41 12.39
N ASN A 366 -49.54 21.17 13.05
CA ASN A 366 -49.70 21.16 14.51
C ASN A 366 -48.38 21.36 15.29
N GLY A 367 -47.53 22.30 14.88
CA GLY A 367 -46.26 22.58 15.55
C GLY A 367 -45.16 21.53 15.32
N VAL A 368 -45.37 20.58 14.41
CA VAL A 368 -44.39 19.54 14.03
C VAL A 368 -44.00 19.72 12.57
N ILE A 369 -42.71 19.64 12.28
CA ILE A 369 -42.19 19.60 10.91
C ILE A 369 -41.86 18.15 10.52
N SER A 370 -42.45 17.68 9.42
CA SER A 370 -42.13 16.41 8.77
C SER A 370 -41.09 16.63 7.69
N LEU A 371 -40.02 15.86 7.70
CA LEU A 371 -39.01 15.84 6.65
C LEU A 371 -39.24 14.62 5.74
N TYR A 372 -38.98 14.78 4.44
CA TYR A 372 -39.16 13.74 3.44
C TYR A 372 -37.85 13.45 2.72
N ALA A 373 -37.64 12.18 2.41
CA ALA A 373 -36.46 11.70 1.70
C ALA A 373 -36.85 11.08 0.35
N ASP A 374 -35.88 11.11 -0.56
CA ASP A 374 -35.92 10.46 -1.86
C ASP A 374 -34.49 9.99 -2.19
N TYR A 375 -34.13 8.83 -1.63
CA TYR A 375 -32.78 8.30 -1.64
C TYR A 375 -32.64 7.18 -2.66
N LYS A 376 -31.66 7.31 -3.56
CA LYS A 376 -31.25 6.25 -4.48
C LYS A 376 -30.76 5.00 -3.71
N PRO A 377 -30.66 3.83 -4.38
CA PRO A 377 -29.93 2.68 -3.84
C PRO A 377 -28.57 3.08 -3.30
N LYS A 378 -28.19 2.55 -2.13
CA LYS A 378 -26.90 2.83 -1.46
C LYS A 378 -26.58 4.30 -1.19
N ALA A 379 -27.55 5.21 -1.27
CA ALA A 379 -27.31 6.63 -1.09
C ALA A 379 -26.85 6.98 0.35
N ILE A 380 -26.11 8.08 0.43
CA ILE A 380 -25.72 8.77 1.66
C ILE A 380 -26.36 10.17 1.63
N ALA A 381 -26.80 10.67 2.79
CA ALA A 381 -27.29 12.04 2.95
C ALA A 381 -26.80 12.67 4.26
N GLY A 382 -26.82 14.00 4.33
CA GLY A 382 -26.36 14.78 5.47
C GLY A 382 -27.29 15.96 5.73
N ILE A 383 -28.37 15.77 6.48
CA ILE A 383 -29.35 16.84 6.70
C ILE A 383 -28.86 17.75 7.82
N LEU A 384 -28.68 19.05 7.54
CA LEU A 384 -28.36 20.08 8.53
C LEU A 384 -29.60 20.91 8.83
N SER A 385 -29.98 21.03 10.10
CA SER A 385 -30.86 22.10 10.56
C SER A 385 -30.04 23.34 10.89
N ILE A 386 -30.32 24.45 10.22
CA ILE A 386 -29.58 25.70 10.35
C ILE A 386 -30.54 26.89 10.44
N PRO A 387 -30.33 27.86 11.34
CA PRO A 387 -31.12 29.10 11.34
C PRO A 387 -30.93 29.87 10.03
N GLU A 388 -32.01 30.44 9.49
CA GLU A 388 -31.99 31.20 8.23
C GLU A 388 -30.98 32.35 8.25
N LYS A 389 -30.82 32.99 9.42
CA LYS A 389 -29.85 34.07 9.64
C LYS A 389 -28.39 33.63 9.49
N GLU A 390 -28.10 32.32 9.52
CA GLU A 390 -26.75 31.75 9.42
C GLU A 390 -26.43 31.19 8.03
N LEU A 391 -27.30 31.43 7.04
CA LEU A 391 -27.09 31.09 5.63
C LEU A 391 -26.14 32.09 4.96
N THR A 392 -24.88 32.11 5.39
CA THR A 392 -23.88 33.07 4.91
C THR A 392 -23.51 32.84 3.42
N PRO A 393 -22.89 33.82 2.74
CA PRO A 393 -22.36 33.63 1.38
C PRO A 393 -21.41 32.43 1.26
N GLU A 394 -20.57 32.18 2.28
CA GLU A 394 -19.66 31.04 2.33
C GLU A 394 -20.40 29.71 2.42
N PHE A 395 -21.53 29.67 3.14
CA PHE A 395 -22.40 28.50 3.19
C PHE A 395 -23.05 28.24 1.82
N GLN A 396 -23.56 29.28 1.16
CA GLN A 396 -24.14 29.14 -0.19
C GLN A 396 -23.10 28.66 -1.21
N GLN A 397 -21.89 29.19 -1.13
CA GLN A 397 -20.79 28.74 -1.98
C GLN A 397 -20.42 27.27 -1.73
N PHE A 398 -20.42 26.83 -0.47
CA PHE A 398 -20.24 25.43 -0.12
C PHE A 398 -21.33 24.54 -0.73
N LEU A 399 -22.60 24.93 -0.62
CA LEU A 399 -23.71 24.17 -1.22
C LEU A 399 -23.58 24.09 -2.75
N LYS A 400 -23.22 25.19 -3.42
CA LYS A 400 -23.00 25.20 -4.88
C LYS A 400 -21.92 24.19 -5.29
N GLN A 401 -20.85 24.07 -4.51
CA GLN A 401 -19.83 23.06 -4.73
C GLN A 401 -20.35 21.63 -4.52
N GLN A 402 -21.20 21.40 -3.51
CA GLN A 402 -21.81 20.09 -3.26
C GLN A 402 -22.79 19.71 -4.38
N VAL A 403 -23.62 20.63 -4.85
CA VAL A 403 -24.51 20.43 -6.02
C VAL A 403 -23.69 20.00 -7.24
N ALA A 404 -22.61 20.71 -7.55
CA ALA A 404 -21.76 20.39 -8.69
C ALA A 404 -21.11 18.99 -8.59
N LYS A 405 -20.69 18.57 -7.37
CA LYS A 405 -20.19 17.22 -7.14
C LYS A 405 -21.30 16.17 -7.31
N PHE A 406 -22.46 16.42 -6.70
CA PHE A 406 -23.60 15.51 -6.75
C PHE A 406 -24.12 15.29 -8.18
N GLN A 407 -24.13 16.33 -9.01
CA GLN A 407 -24.52 16.22 -10.43
C GLN A 407 -23.55 15.38 -11.26
N ARG A 408 -22.26 15.41 -10.93
CA ARG A 408 -21.23 14.58 -11.59
C ARG A 408 -21.09 13.18 -10.99
N ALA A 409 -21.76 12.91 -9.86
CA ALA A 409 -21.66 11.64 -9.17
C ALA A 409 -22.19 10.50 -10.06
N THR A 410 -21.45 9.40 -10.05
CA THR A 410 -21.87 8.15 -10.69
C THR A 410 -22.26 7.15 -9.62
N PHE A 411 -23.20 6.26 -9.96
CA PHE A 411 -23.74 5.25 -9.04
C PHE A 411 -23.40 3.83 -9.52
N SER A 412 -22.51 3.70 -10.51
CA SER A 412 -22.04 2.41 -11.00
C SER A 412 -20.95 1.83 -10.10
N ALA A 413 -21.10 0.55 -9.76
CA ALA A 413 -20.09 -0.25 -9.07
C ALA A 413 -19.05 -0.86 -10.03
N ALA A 414 -19.23 -0.71 -11.34
CA ALA A 414 -18.35 -1.30 -12.33
C ALA A 414 -16.97 -0.65 -12.27
N TYR A 415 -15.94 -1.47 -12.09
CA TYR A 415 -14.54 -1.04 -12.07
C TYR A 415 -13.79 -1.59 -13.28
N ILE A 416 -12.69 -0.92 -13.63
CA ILE A 416 -11.80 -1.32 -14.71
C ILE A 416 -10.39 -1.30 -14.13
N LEU A 417 -9.72 -2.45 -14.18
CA LEU A 417 -8.30 -2.54 -13.84
C LEU A 417 -7.46 -2.03 -15.01
N PRO A 418 -6.35 -1.33 -14.77
CA PRO A 418 -5.41 -1.00 -15.81
C PRO A 418 -4.89 -2.25 -16.52
N GLU A 419 -4.57 -2.08 -17.80
CA GLU A 419 -3.98 -3.15 -18.59
C GLU A 419 -2.57 -3.47 -18.08
N HIS A 420 -2.33 -4.73 -17.73
CA HIS A 420 -1.02 -5.22 -17.37
C HIS A 420 -0.21 -5.58 -18.62
N LYS A 421 0.97 -4.98 -18.77
CA LYS A 421 1.82 -5.06 -19.97
C LYS A 421 3.16 -5.71 -19.65
N LEU A 422 3.58 -6.67 -20.48
CA LEU A 422 4.95 -7.16 -20.54
C LEU A 422 5.74 -6.29 -21.53
N LYS A 423 6.89 -5.77 -21.12
CA LYS A 423 7.77 -5.01 -22.01
C LYS A 423 8.37 -5.95 -23.06
N PRO A 424 8.34 -5.57 -24.36
CA PRO A 424 8.91 -6.41 -25.41
C PRO A 424 10.41 -6.61 -25.23
N VAL A 425 10.87 -7.83 -25.51
CA VAL A 425 12.29 -8.19 -25.48
C VAL A 425 12.88 -8.08 -26.89
N ALA A 426 13.91 -7.25 -27.04
CA ALA A 426 14.64 -7.12 -28.30
C ALA A 426 15.48 -8.38 -28.56
N ALA A 427 15.41 -8.92 -29.78
CA ALA A 427 16.27 -10.01 -30.20
C ALA A 427 17.70 -9.50 -30.43
N THR A 428 18.67 -10.35 -30.08
CA THR A 428 20.08 -10.20 -30.45
C THR A 428 20.31 -10.59 -31.91
N LYS A 429 21.52 -10.36 -32.40
CA LYS A 429 22.01 -11.04 -33.61
C LYS A 429 21.88 -12.55 -33.40
N ARG A 430 21.39 -13.27 -34.42
CA ARG A 430 21.33 -14.74 -34.36
C ARG A 430 22.68 -15.36 -34.62
N TYR A 431 23.12 -16.23 -33.71
CA TYR A 431 24.37 -16.97 -33.82
C TYR A 431 24.13 -18.38 -34.35
N SER A 432 25.15 -18.96 -35.00
CA SER A 432 25.19 -20.40 -35.27
C SER A 432 25.65 -21.14 -34.01
N LYS A 433 25.18 -22.38 -33.80
CA LYS A 433 25.57 -23.22 -32.64
C LYS A 433 27.09 -23.44 -32.56
N ASN A 434 27.79 -23.38 -33.70
CA ASN A 434 29.26 -23.57 -33.77
C ASN A 434 30.04 -22.25 -33.66
N GLN A 435 29.36 -21.11 -33.52
CA GLN A 435 29.96 -19.77 -33.50
C GLN A 435 29.34 -18.91 -32.38
N LEU A 436 29.25 -19.47 -31.18
CA LEU A 436 28.73 -18.75 -30.02
C LEU A 436 29.81 -17.84 -29.40
N PRO A 437 29.41 -16.73 -28.75
CA PRO A 437 30.33 -15.97 -27.91
C PRO A 437 30.97 -16.86 -26.83
N ALA A 438 32.21 -16.56 -26.47
CA ALA A 438 32.95 -17.35 -25.48
C ALA A 438 32.20 -17.43 -24.14
N GLY A 439 32.23 -18.63 -23.53
CA GLY A 439 31.57 -18.90 -22.24
C GLY A 439 30.05 -19.02 -22.29
N MET A 440 29.46 -19.26 -23.48
CA MET A 440 28.03 -19.52 -23.63
C MET A 440 27.75 -20.98 -23.97
N VAL A 441 26.69 -21.52 -23.37
CA VAL A 441 26.20 -22.89 -23.55
C VAL A 441 24.93 -22.85 -24.39
N PRO A 442 24.83 -23.61 -25.51
CA PRO A 442 23.60 -23.71 -26.28
C PRO A 442 22.52 -24.46 -25.49
N ILE A 443 21.31 -23.89 -25.44
CA ILE A 443 20.17 -24.50 -24.75
C ILE A 443 19.22 -25.08 -25.80
N ALA A 444 19.01 -26.39 -25.73
CA ALA A 444 18.13 -27.07 -26.67
C ALA A 444 16.67 -26.67 -26.41
N VAL A 445 15.97 -26.25 -27.45
CA VAL A 445 14.53 -25.95 -27.43
C VAL A 445 13.89 -26.78 -28.54
N VAL A 446 13.09 -27.77 -28.15
CA VAL A 446 12.55 -28.80 -29.07
C VAL A 446 11.06 -28.62 -29.37
N THR A 447 10.49 -27.46 -29.04
CA THR A 447 9.07 -27.14 -29.22
C THR A 447 8.90 -25.64 -29.40
N ASP A 448 7.90 -25.24 -30.20
CA ASP A 448 7.58 -23.83 -30.44
C ASP A 448 6.88 -23.17 -29.23
N SER A 449 6.33 -23.98 -28.31
CA SER A 449 5.71 -23.51 -27.09
C SER A 449 5.92 -24.49 -25.94
N VAL A 450 6.02 -23.95 -24.73
CA VAL A 450 6.24 -24.68 -23.50
C VAL A 450 5.22 -24.25 -22.47
N GLN A 451 4.62 -25.20 -21.76
CA GLN A 451 3.85 -24.92 -20.56
C GLN A 451 4.82 -24.88 -19.38
N LEU A 452 5.09 -23.68 -18.86
CA LEU A 452 5.93 -23.51 -17.68
C LEU A 452 5.07 -23.47 -16.42
N LYS A 453 5.47 -24.25 -15.42
CA LYS A 453 4.98 -24.12 -14.05
C LYS A 453 5.76 -22.99 -13.38
N TYR A 454 5.06 -22.02 -12.81
CA TYR A 454 5.66 -21.02 -11.94
C TYR A 454 5.16 -21.24 -10.51
N THR A 455 6.04 -20.97 -9.55
CA THR A 455 5.69 -20.91 -8.13
C THR A 455 6.12 -19.59 -7.54
N PHE A 456 5.42 -19.12 -6.52
CA PHE A 456 5.77 -17.92 -5.78
C PHE A 456 5.15 -18.01 -4.38
N ARG A 457 5.76 -17.33 -3.41
CA ARG A 457 5.09 -17.14 -2.12
C ARG A 457 4.00 -16.11 -2.27
N GLN A 458 2.77 -16.45 -1.90
CA GLN A 458 1.71 -15.47 -1.83
C GLN A 458 2.09 -14.38 -0.82
N ARG A 459 2.31 -13.17 -1.36
CA ARG A 459 2.40 -11.91 -0.62
C ARG A 459 1.32 -10.95 -1.10
N GLU A 460 1.00 -9.93 -0.31
CA GLU A 460 -0.10 -8.99 -0.59
C GLU A 460 0.16 -8.13 -1.85
N CYS A 461 1.35 -8.23 -2.45
CA CYS A 461 1.76 -7.59 -3.69
C CYS A 461 1.37 -8.35 -4.98
N GLY A 462 0.73 -9.51 -4.85
CA GLY A 462 0.44 -10.40 -5.98
C GLY A 462 1.71 -10.92 -6.66
N PHE A 463 1.57 -11.47 -7.88
CA PHE A 463 2.71 -11.95 -8.67
C PHE A 463 2.50 -11.71 -10.17
N TYR A 464 1.72 -12.58 -10.83
CA TYR A 464 1.12 -12.34 -12.14
C TYR A 464 -0.28 -11.74 -11.99
N PRO A 465 -0.89 -11.20 -13.06
CA PRO A 465 -2.33 -10.98 -13.08
C PRO A 465 -2.99 -12.34 -12.79
N MET A 466 -3.53 -12.50 -11.60
CA MET A 466 -4.34 -13.64 -11.23
C MET A 466 -5.77 -13.12 -11.14
N ASP A 467 -6.67 -13.71 -11.92
CA ASP A 467 -8.08 -13.35 -11.88
C ASP A 467 -8.61 -13.48 -10.45
N GLY A 468 -9.28 -12.43 -9.96
CA GLY A 468 -9.86 -12.42 -8.61
C GLY A 468 -8.85 -12.29 -7.46
N PHE A 469 -7.61 -11.83 -7.70
CA PHE A 469 -6.65 -11.57 -6.60
C PHE A 469 -7.21 -10.56 -5.58
N VAL A 470 -7.90 -9.53 -6.06
CA VAL A 470 -8.70 -8.60 -5.26
C VAL A 470 -10.15 -9.10 -5.27
N ASP A 471 -10.88 -8.95 -4.16
CA ASP A 471 -12.18 -9.56 -3.81
C ASP A 471 -12.11 -11.00 -3.25
N TYR A 472 -10.92 -11.63 -3.19
CA TYR A 472 -10.70 -12.88 -2.47
C TYR A 472 -10.17 -12.63 -1.05
N SER A 473 -10.63 -13.42 -0.07
CA SER A 473 -10.21 -13.30 1.34
C SER A 473 -8.80 -13.85 1.51
N TYR A 474 -7.81 -12.99 1.33
CA TYR A 474 -6.37 -13.29 1.40
C TYR A 474 -5.90 -13.92 2.74
N SER A 475 -6.69 -13.81 3.81
CA SER A 475 -6.31 -14.26 5.15
C SER A 475 -6.01 -15.76 5.29
N GLN A 476 -6.50 -16.61 4.38
CA GLN A 476 -6.34 -18.06 4.52
C GLN A 476 -5.09 -18.63 3.82
N ALA A 477 -4.47 -17.92 2.86
CA ALA A 477 -3.37 -18.45 2.04
C ALA A 477 -2.09 -17.58 2.07
N ARG A 478 -2.05 -16.55 2.94
CA ARG A 478 -0.87 -15.68 3.11
C ARG A 478 0.35 -16.51 3.47
N ASN A 479 1.47 -16.23 2.82
CA ASN A 479 2.74 -16.94 2.94
C ASN A 479 2.76 -18.38 2.44
N GLU A 480 1.68 -18.89 1.84
CA GLU A 480 1.70 -20.19 1.16
C GLU A 480 2.45 -20.11 -0.18
N ILE A 481 3.05 -21.22 -0.59
CA ILE A 481 3.59 -21.34 -1.95
C ILE A 481 2.43 -21.64 -2.89
N THR A 482 2.19 -20.73 -3.83
CA THR A 482 1.21 -20.90 -4.89
C THR A 482 1.86 -21.26 -6.19
N MET A 483 1.12 -22.01 -6.99
CA MET A 483 1.56 -22.45 -8.30
C MET A 483 0.53 -22.14 -9.37
N GLY A 484 1.02 -21.82 -10.56
CA GLY A 484 0.21 -21.70 -11.76
C GLY A 484 0.98 -22.20 -12.98
N LYS A 485 0.33 -22.11 -14.13
CA LYS A 485 0.90 -22.53 -15.41
C LYS A 485 0.71 -21.43 -16.43
N VAL A 486 1.73 -21.22 -17.25
CA VAL A 486 1.68 -20.28 -18.37
C VAL A 486 2.25 -20.94 -19.61
N THR A 487 1.60 -20.75 -20.76
CA THR A 487 2.12 -21.20 -22.05
C THR A 487 2.94 -20.06 -22.66
N VAL A 488 4.20 -20.32 -22.94
CA VAL A 488 5.14 -19.34 -23.51
C VAL A 488 5.83 -19.91 -24.74
N LYS A 489 6.16 -19.04 -25.69
CA LYS A 489 7.01 -19.41 -26.83
C LYS A 489 8.47 -19.17 -26.44
N ILE A 490 9.30 -20.20 -26.59
CA ILE A 490 10.74 -20.10 -26.39
C ILE A 490 11.40 -20.43 -27.72
N LYS A 491 12.36 -19.62 -28.13
CA LYS A 491 13.17 -19.87 -29.33
C LYS A 491 14.54 -20.42 -28.91
N PRO A 492 15.26 -21.15 -29.77
CA PRO A 492 16.62 -21.58 -29.48
C PRO A 492 17.52 -20.40 -29.07
N PHE A 493 18.27 -20.57 -27.99
CA PHE A 493 19.15 -19.55 -27.42
C PHE A 493 20.40 -20.20 -26.79
N ALA A 494 21.45 -19.42 -26.59
CA ALA A 494 22.58 -19.79 -25.74
C ALA A 494 22.59 -18.90 -24.50
N MET A 495 23.07 -19.43 -23.38
CA MET A 495 23.15 -18.73 -22.10
C MET A 495 24.58 -18.71 -21.58
N ASP A 496 24.98 -17.62 -20.93
CA ASP A 496 26.26 -17.58 -20.22
C ASP A 496 26.35 -18.75 -19.21
N GLU A 497 27.49 -19.45 -19.23
CA GLU A 497 27.80 -20.57 -18.34
C GLU A 497 27.67 -20.19 -16.86
N THR A 498 28.06 -18.96 -16.53
CA THR A 498 28.08 -18.41 -15.17
C THR A 498 27.35 -17.07 -15.10
N LEU A 499 27.15 -16.57 -13.88
CA LEU A 499 26.79 -15.17 -13.65
C LEU A 499 27.90 -14.22 -14.13
N VAL A 500 27.54 -12.99 -14.50
CA VAL A 500 28.53 -11.96 -14.83
C VAL A 500 29.34 -11.61 -13.58
N THR A 501 30.67 -11.68 -13.69
CA THR A 501 31.57 -11.43 -12.57
C THR A 501 31.93 -9.96 -12.42
N ASN A 502 32.42 -9.58 -11.23
CA ASN A 502 32.96 -8.24 -11.01
C ASN A 502 34.10 -7.91 -11.99
N GLU A 503 34.98 -8.86 -12.29
CA GLU A 503 36.05 -8.68 -13.26
C GLU A 503 35.52 -8.39 -14.67
N GLN A 504 34.51 -9.13 -15.11
CA GLN A 504 33.89 -8.92 -16.42
C GLN A 504 33.22 -7.54 -16.50
N PHE A 505 32.49 -7.16 -15.44
CA PHE A 505 31.87 -5.84 -15.36
C PHE A 505 32.90 -4.71 -15.33
N ALA A 506 34.06 -4.91 -14.68
CA ALA A 506 35.15 -3.93 -14.67
C ALA A 506 35.71 -3.71 -16.08
N ARG A 507 35.81 -4.77 -16.89
CA ARG A 507 36.20 -4.64 -18.31
C ARG A 507 35.18 -3.83 -19.10
N PHE A 508 33.89 -4.05 -18.86
CA PHE A 508 32.82 -3.25 -19.46
C PHE A 508 32.97 -1.76 -19.12
N LEU A 509 33.12 -1.43 -17.83
CA LEU A 509 33.31 -0.04 -17.41
C LEU A 509 34.54 0.60 -18.05
N LYS A 510 35.67 -0.11 -18.07
CA LYS A 510 36.92 0.36 -18.67
C LYS A 510 36.78 0.58 -20.18
N ALA A 511 36.08 -0.31 -20.89
CA ALA A 511 35.94 -0.26 -22.34
C ALA A 511 34.93 0.80 -22.81
N THR A 512 33.89 1.07 -22.03
CA THR A 512 32.76 1.91 -22.45
C THR A 512 32.69 3.26 -21.75
N ASN A 513 33.43 3.44 -20.65
CA ASN A 513 33.28 4.58 -19.73
C ASN A 513 31.82 4.75 -19.26
N TYR A 514 31.08 3.65 -19.12
CA TYR A 514 29.68 3.65 -18.71
C TYR A 514 29.51 4.33 -17.34
N LYS A 515 28.51 5.19 -17.26
CA LYS A 515 28.03 5.80 -16.01
C LYS A 515 26.51 5.76 -16.03
N PRO A 516 25.86 5.25 -14.97
CA PRO A 516 24.42 5.34 -14.88
C PRO A 516 23.97 6.80 -14.76
N VAL A 517 22.75 7.08 -15.21
CA VAL A 517 22.13 8.42 -15.07
C VAL A 517 22.04 8.82 -13.58
N HIS A 518 21.77 7.84 -12.73
CA HIS A 518 21.65 7.98 -11.28
C HIS A 518 22.61 6.99 -10.63
N SER A 519 23.59 7.47 -9.86
CA SER A 519 24.71 6.66 -9.33
C SER A 519 24.50 6.15 -7.90
N GLU A 520 23.36 6.44 -7.29
CA GLU A 520 23.02 6.07 -5.91
C GLU A 520 23.13 4.55 -5.74
N ASN A 521 23.97 4.10 -4.81
CA ASN A 521 24.28 2.68 -4.58
C ASN A 521 24.85 1.93 -5.80
N PHE A 522 25.25 2.59 -6.90
CA PHE A 522 25.89 1.92 -8.04
C PHE A 522 27.21 1.29 -7.61
N LEU A 523 27.31 -0.03 -7.72
CA LEU A 523 28.48 -0.81 -7.29
C LEU A 523 28.93 -0.42 -5.88
N LYS A 524 27.98 -0.25 -4.95
CA LYS A 524 28.23 0.26 -3.60
C LYS A 524 29.34 -0.49 -2.84
N ASN A 525 29.53 -1.77 -3.14
CA ASN A 525 30.55 -2.62 -2.55
C ASN A 525 31.95 -2.44 -3.17
N TRP A 526 32.09 -1.73 -4.28
CA TRP A 526 33.36 -1.45 -4.94
C TRP A 526 34.04 -0.24 -4.31
N ASN A 527 35.37 -0.20 -4.40
CA ASN A 527 36.15 0.94 -3.94
C ASN A 527 36.90 1.55 -5.13
N ASN A 528 36.78 2.86 -5.33
CA ASN A 528 37.41 3.59 -6.45
C ASN A 528 37.20 2.94 -7.83
N ASN A 529 35.96 2.50 -8.12
CA ASN A 529 35.58 1.79 -9.36
C ASN A 529 36.37 0.50 -9.63
N ALA A 530 36.96 -0.11 -8.60
CA ALA A 530 37.58 -1.42 -8.69
C ALA A 530 36.75 -2.49 -7.96
N PRO A 531 36.68 -3.73 -8.49
CA PRO A 531 36.13 -4.87 -7.79
C PRO A 531 36.67 -4.99 -6.36
N PRO A 532 35.86 -5.48 -5.39
CA PRO A 532 36.38 -5.80 -4.06
C PRO A 532 37.51 -6.82 -4.19
N LYS A 533 38.64 -6.56 -3.51
CA LYS A 533 39.82 -7.42 -3.57
C LYS A 533 39.47 -8.86 -3.18
N GLY A 534 39.84 -9.82 -4.03
CA GLY A 534 39.53 -11.24 -3.82
C GLY A 534 38.12 -11.65 -4.23
N GLN A 535 37.30 -10.72 -4.74
CA GLN A 535 35.95 -10.99 -5.24
C GLN A 535 35.83 -10.75 -6.75
N GLU A 536 36.94 -10.76 -7.48
CA GLU A 536 36.98 -10.53 -8.93
C GLU A 536 36.13 -11.57 -9.68
N LYS A 537 36.14 -12.82 -9.20
CA LYS A 537 35.36 -13.94 -9.75
C LYS A 537 33.98 -14.12 -9.12
N HIS A 538 33.56 -13.24 -8.22
CA HIS A 538 32.22 -13.25 -7.64
C HIS A 538 31.24 -12.53 -8.59
N PRO A 539 29.93 -12.84 -8.51
CA PRO A 539 28.93 -12.12 -9.30
C PRO A 539 28.93 -10.62 -8.97
N VAL A 540 28.75 -9.80 -10.00
CA VAL A 540 28.50 -8.37 -9.82
C VAL A 540 27.09 -8.14 -9.27
N THR A 541 26.97 -7.27 -8.27
CA THR A 541 25.71 -6.87 -7.62
C THR A 541 25.66 -5.35 -7.48
N PHE A 542 24.63 -4.79 -6.81
CA PHE A 542 24.43 -3.33 -6.72
C PHE A 542 24.30 -2.66 -8.11
N ILE A 543 23.58 -3.33 -9.00
CA ILE A 543 23.28 -2.90 -10.37
C ILE A 543 21.77 -2.99 -10.61
N THR A 544 21.23 -2.04 -11.36
CA THR A 544 19.83 -2.03 -11.79
C THR A 544 19.61 -2.97 -12.98
N LEU A 545 18.35 -3.22 -13.32
CA LEU A 545 17.99 -3.88 -14.57
C LEU A 545 18.58 -3.17 -15.80
N ASP A 546 18.63 -1.83 -15.80
CA ASP A 546 19.18 -1.05 -16.91
C ASP A 546 20.72 -1.08 -16.96
N ASP A 547 21.39 -1.13 -15.81
CA ASP A 547 22.85 -1.37 -15.73
C ASP A 547 23.20 -2.74 -16.35
N ALA A 548 22.41 -3.78 -16.04
CA ALA A 548 22.56 -5.13 -16.59
C ALA A 548 22.33 -5.17 -18.11
N ARG A 549 21.29 -4.47 -18.60
CA ARG A 549 21.02 -4.31 -20.04
C ARG A 549 22.15 -3.61 -20.77
N ALA A 550 22.72 -2.54 -20.20
CA ALA A 550 23.83 -1.81 -20.80
C ALA A 550 25.06 -2.70 -20.98
N TYR A 551 25.39 -3.51 -19.97
CA TYR A 551 26.45 -4.52 -20.09
C TYR A 551 26.15 -5.55 -21.17
N ALA A 552 24.94 -6.11 -21.19
CA ALA A 552 24.57 -7.14 -22.16
C ALA A 552 24.66 -6.60 -23.60
N ALA A 553 24.15 -5.38 -23.82
CA ALA A 553 24.17 -4.71 -25.12
C ALA A 553 25.60 -4.45 -25.63
N TRP A 554 26.54 -4.08 -24.74
CA TRP A 554 27.95 -3.90 -25.10
C TRP A 554 28.58 -5.16 -25.73
N LEU A 555 28.13 -6.34 -25.32
CA LEU A 555 28.58 -7.62 -25.88
C LEU A 555 27.68 -8.14 -27.02
N GLY A 556 26.69 -7.36 -27.46
CA GLY A 556 25.69 -7.82 -28.44
C GLY A 556 24.80 -8.95 -27.91
N LYS A 557 24.64 -9.03 -26.58
CA LYS A 557 23.80 -9.98 -25.86
C LYS A 557 22.52 -9.29 -25.33
N ARG A 558 21.67 -10.05 -24.65
CA ARG A 558 20.52 -9.53 -23.87
C ARG A 558 20.39 -10.30 -22.55
N LEU A 559 19.51 -9.86 -21.66
CA LEU A 559 19.15 -10.66 -20.47
C LEU A 559 18.19 -11.80 -20.87
N PRO A 560 18.17 -12.94 -20.13
CA PRO A 560 17.19 -13.99 -20.35
C PRO A 560 15.80 -13.51 -19.98
N THR A 561 14.78 -13.89 -20.75
CA THR A 561 13.40 -13.88 -20.24
C THR A 561 13.27 -14.84 -19.05
N GLU A 562 12.27 -14.66 -18.20
CA GLU A 562 11.99 -15.61 -17.11
C GLU A 562 11.83 -17.05 -17.65
N ALA A 563 11.14 -17.18 -18.79
CA ALA A 563 10.90 -18.47 -19.42
C ALA A 563 12.21 -19.16 -19.87
N GLU A 564 13.11 -18.41 -20.51
CA GLU A 564 14.43 -18.91 -20.93
C GLU A 564 15.29 -19.30 -19.74
N TRP A 565 15.28 -18.48 -18.68
CA TRP A 565 15.99 -18.77 -17.44
C TRP A 565 15.51 -20.09 -16.83
N GLN A 566 14.19 -20.25 -16.67
CA GLN A 566 13.61 -21.47 -16.09
C GLN A 566 13.90 -22.69 -16.96
N TRP A 567 13.75 -22.56 -18.28
CA TRP A 567 14.00 -23.65 -19.22
C TRP A 567 15.45 -24.14 -19.15
N ALA A 568 16.41 -23.23 -19.06
CA ALA A 568 17.82 -23.55 -18.90
C ALA A 568 18.09 -24.22 -17.54
N ALA A 569 17.50 -23.70 -16.47
CA ALA A 569 17.62 -24.27 -15.12
C ALA A 569 17.01 -25.67 -15.02
N GLN A 570 15.98 -25.98 -15.80
CA GLN A 570 15.31 -27.28 -15.89
C GLN A 570 15.91 -28.23 -16.93
N ASN A 571 17.17 -28.02 -17.31
CA ASN A 571 17.91 -28.91 -18.21
C ASN A 571 17.24 -29.12 -19.58
N GLY A 572 16.54 -28.11 -20.10
CA GLY A 572 15.98 -28.12 -21.46
C GLY A 572 14.83 -29.10 -21.70
N ARG A 573 14.13 -29.56 -20.63
CA ARG A 573 12.78 -30.19 -20.58
C ARG A 573 12.62 -31.21 -19.42
N LYS A 574 13.63 -31.44 -18.58
CA LYS A 574 13.58 -32.49 -17.54
C LYS A 574 12.71 -32.16 -16.32
N GLU A 575 12.13 -30.95 -16.26
CA GLU A 575 11.32 -30.43 -15.14
C GLU A 575 12.00 -30.63 -13.76
N THR A 576 13.32 -30.44 -13.68
CA THR A 576 14.07 -30.63 -12.43
C THR A 576 13.77 -29.52 -11.41
N ALA A 577 13.53 -29.88 -10.14
CA ALA A 577 13.25 -28.92 -9.07
C ALA A 577 14.42 -27.95 -8.81
N TYR A 578 15.65 -28.44 -8.96
CA TYR A 578 16.90 -27.67 -8.90
C TYR A 578 17.74 -27.92 -10.15
N PRO A 579 18.76 -27.08 -10.43
CA PRO A 579 19.64 -27.26 -11.57
C PRO A 579 20.31 -28.65 -11.63
N TRP A 580 20.67 -29.18 -10.46
CA TRP A 580 21.39 -30.46 -10.27
C TRP A 580 20.48 -31.68 -10.09
N GLY A 581 19.16 -31.52 -9.90
CA GLY A 581 18.26 -32.64 -9.65
C GLY A 581 16.97 -32.24 -8.93
N ASN A 582 16.25 -33.22 -8.38
CA ASN A 582 14.98 -32.98 -7.69
C ASN A 582 15.12 -32.78 -6.18
N ASP A 583 16.22 -33.27 -5.60
CA ASP A 583 16.48 -33.18 -4.17
C ASP A 583 17.26 -31.91 -3.84
N TYR A 584 16.80 -31.19 -2.82
CA TYR A 584 17.49 -30.01 -2.32
C TYR A 584 18.81 -30.42 -1.66
N ASP A 585 19.91 -29.78 -2.07
CA ASP A 585 21.23 -29.97 -1.47
C ASP A 585 21.94 -28.62 -1.25
N SER A 586 22.02 -28.20 0.01
CA SER A 586 22.66 -26.94 0.40
C SER A 586 24.20 -26.95 0.30
N THR A 587 24.81 -28.11 0.04
CA THR A 587 26.28 -28.25 -0.09
C THR A 587 26.78 -27.97 -1.50
N VAL A 588 25.88 -27.95 -2.49
CA VAL A 588 26.19 -27.73 -3.91
C VAL A 588 25.71 -26.37 -4.42
N CYS A 589 25.37 -25.44 -3.52
CA CYS A 589 25.02 -24.07 -3.85
C CYS A 589 25.34 -23.11 -2.70
N ASN A 590 25.44 -21.81 -2.98
CA ASN A 590 25.58 -20.80 -1.93
C ASN A 590 24.22 -20.43 -1.35
N THR A 591 24.01 -20.76 -0.08
CA THR A 591 22.77 -20.44 0.66
C THR A 591 23.02 -19.46 1.82
N GLY A 592 24.17 -18.77 1.81
CA GLY A 592 24.52 -17.75 2.80
C GLY A 592 25.49 -18.20 3.88
N GLN A 593 26.04 -19.42 3.81
CA GLN A 593 26.99 -19.92 4.81
C GLN A 593 28.26 -19.05 4.91
N THR A 594 28.64 -18.38 3.82
CA THR A 594 29.80 -17.48 3.73
C THR A 594 29.47 -16.02 4.09
N LYS A 595 28.21 -15.70 4.41
CA LYS A 595 27.72 -14.33 4.66
C LYS A 595 28.03 -13.36 3.51
N GLY A 596 27.99 -13.85 2.28
CA GLY A 596 28.27 -13.09 1.07
C GLY A 596 28.13 -13.96 -0.18
N THR A 597 28.50 -13.40 -1.32
CA THR A 597 28.58 -14.14 -2.58
C THR A 597 29.79 -15.09 -2.58
N THR A 598 29.78 -16.06 -3.49
CA THR A 598 30.90 -16.97 -3.76
C THR A 598 31.38 -16.82 -5.21
N PRO A 599 32.61 -17.24 -5.56
CA PRO A 599 33.05 -17.32 -6.96
C PRO A 599 32.07 -18.15 -7.81
N VAL A 600 31.81 -17.69 -9.03
CA VAL A 600 30.74 -18.22 -9.90
C VAL A 600 30.95 -19.65 -10.41
N THR A 601 32.09 -20.27 -10.11
CA THR A 601 32.42 -21.66 -10.45
C THR A 601 32.75 -22.51 -9.20
N GLN A 602 32.37 -22.05 -8.00
CA GLN A 602 32.71 -22.75 -6.76
C GLN A 602 32.01 -24.11 -6.63
N PHE A 603 30.78 -24.23 -7.12
CA PHE A 603 29.94 -25.41 -6.90
C PHE A 603 29.77 -26.25 -8.17
N GLU A 604 30.78 -27.06 -8.50
CA GLU A 604 30.79 -27.95 -9.67
C GLU A 604 29.59 -28.92 -9.70
N LYS A 605 29.24 -29.48 -8.53
CA LYS A 605 28.11 -30.41 -8.40
C LYS A 605 26.74 -29.73 -8.46
N GLY A 606 26.68 -28.40 -8.41
CA GLY A 606 25.47 -27.60 -8.49
C GLY A 606 25.07 -27.21 -9.92
N ARG A 607 25.80 -27.69 -10.92
CA ARG A 607 25.56 -27.34 -12.32
C ARG A 607 24.32 -28.04 -12.89
N THR A 608 23.74 -27.44 -13.92
CA THR A 608 22.86 -28.18 -14.84
C THR A 608 23.65 -29.26 -15.58
N SER A 609 22.98 -30.29 -16.12
CA SER A 609 23.60 -31.28 -17.02
C SER A 609 24.11 -30.66 -18.32
N GLN A 610 23.70 -29.42 -18.62
CA GLN A 610 24.22 -28.63 -19.75
C GLN A 610 25.47 -27.82 -19.35
N GLY A 611 25.78 -27.73 -18.05
CA GLY A 611 27.00 -27.11 -17.55
C GLY A 611 26.83 -25.71 -16.95
N LEU A 612 25.61 -25.21 -16.75
CA LEU A 612 25.37 -23.88 -16.20
C LEU A 612 25.51 -23.88 -14.67
N TYR A 613 26.28 -22.94 -14.11
CA TYR A 613 26.44 -22.75 -12.66
C TYR A 613 25.42 -21.77 -12.09
N ASP A 614 25.21 -21.79 -10.77
CA ASP A 614 24.50 -20.77 -9.99
C ASP A 614 23.12 -20.40 -10.56
N LEU A 615 22.33 -21.38 -11.00
CA LEU A 615 20.91 -21.21 -11.32
C LEU A 615 20.00 -21.48 -10.11
N SER A 616 20.59 -21.68 -8.92
CA SER A 616 19.88 -21.67 -7.64
C SER A 616 20.87 -21.26 -6.54
N GLY A 617 20.53 -20.23 -5.77
CA GLY A 617 21.40 -19.62 -4.76
C GLY A 617 22.43 -18.63 -5.34
N ASN A 618 23.41 -18.26 -4.51
CA ASN A 618 24.35 -17.16 -4.72
C ASN A 618 23.64 -15.80 -4.83
N VAL A 619 23.04 -15.44 -5.96
CA VAL A 619 22.31 -14.18 -6.14
C VAL A 619 21.01 -14.40 -6.91
N TRP A 620 19.99 -13.62 -6.57
CA TRP A 620 18.84 -13.41 -7.43
C TRP A 620 19.30 -12.89 -8.80
N GLN A 621 18.57 -13.25 -9.85
CA GLN A 621 18.94 -12.90 -11.22
C GLN A 621 17.91 -12.02 -11.88
N TRP A 622 18.35 -10.88 -12.40
CA TRP A 622 17.55 -10.04 -13.29
C TRP A 622 17.12 -10.85 -14.52
N THR A 623 15.85 -10.67 -14.91
CA THR A 623 15.30 -11.21 -16.15
C THR A 623 14.76 -10.08 -17.02
N GLU A 624 14.74 -10.29 -18.32
CA GLU A 624 14.15 -9.41 -19.34
C GLU A 624 12.62 -9.55 -19.36
N SER A 625 11.99 -9.59 -18.18
CA SER A 625 10.55 -9.77 -17.98
C SER A 625 9.99 -8.63 -17.13
N GLU A 626 10.37 -7.40 -17.49
CA GLU A 626 9.83 -6.16 -16.94
C GLU A 626 8.37 -5.98 -17.35
N ARG A 627 7.53 -5.64 -16.39
CA ARG A 627 6.09 -5.50 -16.51
C ARG A 627 5.63 -4.18 -15.92
N SER A 628 4.52 -3.67 -16.44
CA SER A 628 3.85 -2.47 -15.93
C SER A 628 2.36 -2.73 -15.78
N ASP A 629 1.78 -2.32 -14.66
CA ASP A 629 0.33 -2.30 -14.42
C ASP A 629 -0.24 -0.87 -14.44
N GLY A 630 0.54 0.09 -14.95
CA GLY A 630 0.19 1.50 -15.01
C GLY A 630 0.44 2.28 -13.71
N TYR A 631 0.44 1.63 -12.55
CA TYR A 631 0.79 2.23 -11.25
C TYR A 631 2.23 1.91 -10.86
N ASN A 632 2.67 0.71 -11.18
CA ASN A 632 3.93 0.10 -10.77
C ASN A 632 4.65 -0.44 -11.99
N ASP A 633 5.98 -0.41 -11.93
CA ASP A 633 6.83 -1.24 -12.75
C ASP A 633 7.45 -2.32 -11.88
N PHE A 634 7.63 -3.52 -12.41
CA PHE A 634 8.24 -4.62 -11.67
C PHE A 634 8.87 -5.62 -12.64
N CYS A 635 9.76 -6.48 -12.13
CA CYS A 635 10.24 -7.63 -12.87
C CYS A 635 10.18 -8.88 -12.00
N ILE A 636 10.37 -10.05 -12.63
CA ILE A 636 10.44 -11.32 -11.91
C ILE A 636 11.90 -11.74 -11.76
N LEU A 637 12.35 -11.87 -10.51
CA LEU A 637 13.66 -12.40 -10.17
C LEU A 637 13.60 -13.92 -10.03
N ARG A 638 14.72 -14.58 -10.35
CA ARG A 638 14.85 -16.05 -10.31
C ARG A 638 16.10 -16.51 -9.55
N GLY A 639 16.12 -17.78 -9.14
CA GLY A 639 17.27 -18.48 -8.57
C GLY A 639 17.45 -18.35 -7.05
N GLY A 640 17.04 -17.22 -6.45
CA GLY A 640 17.25 -16.98 -5.03
C GLY A 640 18.63 -16.43 -4.69
N GLY A 641 18.74 -15.69 -3.59
CA GLY A 641 19.98 -15.04 -3.15
C GLY A 641 20.53 -15.59 -1.83
N TRP A 642 21.83 -15.41 -1.57
CA TRP A 642 22.49 -15.94 -0.37
C TRP A 642 21.93 -15.36 0.96
N TYR A 643 21.35 -14.17 0.95
CA TYR A 643 20.84 -13.52 2.15
C TYR A 643 19.47 -14.08 2.56
N VAL A 644 19.27 -14.28 3.87
CA VAL A 644 17.99 -14.68 4.44
C VAL A 644 17.81 -13.99 5.79
N ASN A 645 16.68 -13.29 5.98
CA ASN A 645 16.26 -12.82 7.29
C ASN A 645 14.95 -13.52 7.70
N ARG A 646 15.04 -14.40 8.71
CA ARG A 646 13.89 -15.19 9.21
C ARG A 646 13.22 -14.57 10.43
N ALA A 647 13.59 -13.35 10.81
CA ALA A 647 13.03 -12.72 12.00
C ALA A 647 11.56 -12.30 11.85
N SER A 648 11.05 -12.25 10.62
CA SER A 648 9.65 -11.96 10.33
C SER A 648 9.25 -12.64 9.01
N GLU A 649 7.99 -13.04 8.92
CA GLU A 649 7.38 -13.57 7.69
C GLU A 649 7.23 -12.49 6.59
N TRP A 650 7.31 -11.22 6.97
CA TRP A 650 7.18 -10.07 6.07
C TRP A 650 8.40 -9.85 5.18
N TYR A 651 9.56 -10.38 5.53
CA TYR A 651 10.74 -10.29 4.68
C TYR A 651 10.56 -11.09 3.39
N ALA A 652 11.06 -10.54 2.29
CA ALA A 652 11.19 -11.22 1.01
C ALA A 652 11.89 -12.59 1.17
N ASP A 653 11.51 -13.53 0.31
CA ASP A 653 12.17 -14.83 0.27
C ASP A 653 13.65 -14.67 -0.07
N GLY A 654 14.46 -15.56 0.49
CA GLY A 654 15.90 -15.65 0.23
C GLY A 654 16.34 -17.11 0.21
N GLY A 655 17.64 -17.34 0.15
CA GLY A 655 18.22 -18.67 0.00
C GLY A 655 18.10 -19.19 -1.43
N ALA A 656 18.67 -20.37 -1.68
CA ALA A 656 18.50 -21.08 -2.94
C ALA A 656 17.03 -21.46 -3.16
N GLN A 657 16.52 -21.22 -4.37
CA GLN A 657 15.13 -21.44 -4.73
C GLN A 657 14.98 -22.50 -5.82
N ASP A 658 13.84 -23.17 -5.84
CA ASP A 658 13.43 -24.11 -6.88
C ASP A 658 13.40 -23.41 -8.26
N THR A 659 13.66 -24.16 -9.33
CA THR A 659 13.72 -23.66 -10.71
C THR A 659 12.42 -23.04 -11.19
N THR A 660 11.29 -23.32 -10.56
CA THR A 660 9.96 -22.77 -10.84
C THR A 660 9.65 -21.51 -10.03
N PHE A 661 10.37 -21.25 -8.94
CA PHE A 661 10.10 -20.14 -8.03
C PHE A 661 10.54 -18.81 -8.63
N GLY A 662 9.66 -17.82 -8.56
CA GLY A 662 9.97 -16.44 -8.90
C GLY A 662 9.56 -15.48 -7.79
N ALA A 663 10.27 -14.36 -7.70
CA ALA A 663 9.95 -13.27 -6.79
C ALA A 663 9.60 -12.00 -7.59
N LYS A 664 8.44 -11.41 -7.31
CA LYS A 664 8.06 -10.10 -7.87
C LYS A 664 8.90 -9.03 -7.20
N TYR A 665 9.72 -8.34 -7.98
CA TYR A 665 10.58 -7.26 -7.52
C TYR A 665 10.07 -5.93 -8.07
N LEU A 666 9.59 -5.06 -7.20
CA LEU A 666 9.04 -3.76 -7.58
C LEU A 666 10.18 -2.82 -8.01
N LEU A 667 10.09 -2.25 -9.20
CA LEU A 667 11.04 -1.27 -9.68
C LEU A 667 10.57 0.11 -9.22
N THR A 668 11.38 0.76 -8.38
CA THR A 668 11.01 2.01 -7.72
C THR A 668 11.89 3.16 -8.17
N TRP A 669 13.20 2.97 -8.02
CA TRP A 669 14.22 3.98 -8.22
C TRP A 669 15.59 3.29 -8.15
N PRO A 670 16.55 3.60 -9.04
CA PRO A 670 17.90 3.03 -9.01
C PRO A 670 18.57 2.90 -7.64
N GLY A 671 18.41 3.88 -6.74
CA GLY A 671 18.98 3.82 -5.39
C GLY A 671 18.39 2.69 -4.52
N LEU A 672 17.14 2.29 -4.76
CA LEU A 672 16.49 1.16 -4.10
C LEU A 672 16.66 -0.15 -4.88
N ASP A 673 16.56 -0.09 -6.19
CA ASP A 673 16.58 -1.27 -7.06
C ASP A 673 17.96 -1.97 -7.06
N ARG A 674 19.03 -1.24 -6.73
CA ARG A 674 20.39 -1.80 -6.57
C ARG A 674 20.52 -2.55 -5.25
N CYS A 675 20.39 -3.86 -5.35
CA CYS A 675 20.40 -4.80 -4.24
C CYS A 675 21.74 -5.55 -4.12
N ALA A 676 22.17 -5.84 -2.89
CA ALA A 676 23.42 -6.56 -2.62
C ALA A 676 23.40 -8.03 -3.09
N THR A 677 22.21 -8.57 -3.35
CA THR A 677 21.98 -9.99 -3.67
C THR A 677 21.35 -10.20 -5.05
N VAL A 678 21.29 -9.16 -5.89
CA VAL A 678 20.77 -9.28 -7.25
C VAL A 678 21.90 -9.04 -8.25
N GLY A 679 22.14 -10.04 -9.09
CA GLY A 679 23.07 -10.02 -10.21
C GLY A 679 22.37 -10.43 -11.50
N PHE A 680 23.13 -10.89 -12.50
CA PHE A 680 22.56 -11.30 -13.78
C PHE A 680 23.49 -12.20 -14.59
N ARG A 681 22.94 -12.76 -15.66
CA ARG A 681 23.65 -13.43 -16.75
C ARG A 681 23.02 -13.05 -18.08
N CYS A 682 23.70 -13.30 -19.20
CA CYS A 682 23.19 -12.95 -20.51
C CYS A 682 22.82 -14.18 -21.34
N VAL A 683 22.06 -13.92 -22.40
CA VAL A 683 21.73 -14.88 -23.47
C VAL A 683 21.95 -14.25 -24.85
N VAL A 684 22.04 -15.11 -25.86
CA VAL A 684 21.95 -14.75 -27.27
C VAL A 684 20.98 -15.67 -28.00
N ASP A 685 20.37 -15.15 -29.06
CA ASP A 685 19.47 -15.91 -29.91
C ASP A 685 20.28 -16.78 -30.87
N ILE A 686 19.84 -18.02 -31.07
CA ILE A 686 20.46 -18.95 -32.03
C ILE A 686 19.54 -19.06 -33.25
N GLN A 687 20.14 -19.36 -34.40
CA GLN A 687 19.38 -19.81 -35.57
C GLN A 687 18.55 -21.06 -35.24
N PRO A 688 17.32 -21.20 -35.77
CA PRO A 688 16.46 -22.36 -35.54
C PRO A 688 17.16 -23.71 -35.76
#